data_AF-A0A924QLC3-F1
#
_entry.id   AF-A0A924QLC3-F1
#
_cell.length_a   1.000
_cell.length_b   1.000
_cell.length_c   1.000
_cell.angle_alpha   90.00
_cell.angle_beta   90.00
_cell.angle_gamma   90.00
#
_symmetry.space_group_name_H-M   'P 1'
#
loop_
_entity.id
_entity.type
_entity.pdbx_description
1 polymer ?
#
loop_
_entity_poly.entity_id
_entity_poly.type
_entity_poly.pdbx_seq_one_letter_code
_entity_poly.pdbx_strand_id
1 'polypeptide(L)'
;KERLGQAEQEPLMPHDLINSKPISAALKEFFGASQLSQFMDQTNPLAEITHKRRVSALGPGGLTRERAGFEVRDVHVTHYGRVCPIETPEGPNIGLINSLALYARLNEYGFIETPYRRVVDSKVTTQIDYLSAIEEGKYVIAQANALLDKDGKLTGDLVSARENGESILVGAERVQYMDVSPAQIVSVAASLVPFLEHDDANRALMGANMSRQAVPVLRPEKPLVGTGIERVAAVDSGTVVTATRGGIVDYVDATRIVVRVNDAEAQAGEVGVDIYNLIKYQRSNQNTNIHQRPIVKMGDKLDKGDVIADGASTDLGEIAIGQNMLIGFMPWNGYNFEDSILISERVVAEDRYTSIHIEELVVMARDTKLGCEEITRDIPNLSEHQLNRLDESGIIYVGAEVQPGDTLVGKVTPKGETTLTPEEKLLRAIFGEKASDVKDTSLRVSQGSRGTVIDVQVFTREGIVRDKRAQQIIDDELKRYRLDLNDQLRIVEADAFDRIEKLLNGKVANGGPKKLAKGTKIDKAYLLDVEKYHWFDIRPADDDVAAQLESIKNSMEQTRHSFDLSFEEKRKKLTQGDELPAGVLKMVKVYLAVKRHLQPGDKMAGRHGNKGVVSKIVPVEDMPHMADGTPCDIVLNPLGVPSRMNVGQVLEVHLGWAAKGLGQRIGDMLQAEAKVAEMRQLLNTIYNKSGRSEDLSKLSDSQVFEMAHNLSAGVPFATPVFDGASEAEIMDMLQLAYPDDLAKAKGLTATRTQAQLYDGRTGDPFERTTTVGYMHFLKLHHLVDDKMHARSTGPYSLVTQQPLGGKAQFGGQRFGEMEVWALEAYGAAYVLQEMLTVKSDDVVGRTKVYESIVKGEHAITAGMPESFNVLVKEIRSLGIDMELERS
;
A
#
# COMPACT_ATOMS: atom_id res chain seq x y z
N LYS A 1 2.67 -79.28 0.00
CA LYS A 1 2.63 -79.28 -1.49
C LYS A 1 1.20 -78.97 -1.88
N GLU A 2 0.87 -77.69 -2.11
CA GLU A 2 -0.04 -77.21 -3.17
C GLU A 2 -0.30 -75.70 -3.01
N ARG A 3 0.02 -74.99 -4.10
CA ARG A 3 -0.42 -73.63 -4.50
C ARG A 3 0.10 -72.43 -3.71
N LEU A 4 1.38 -72.12 -3.95
CA LEU A 4 1.82 -70.74 -4.22
C LEU A 4 0.99 -70.21 -5.39
N GLY A 5 -0.04 -69.41 -5.10
CA GLY A 5 -0.57 -68.48 -6.08
C GLY A 5 0.50 -67.43 -6.32
N GLN A 6 1.06 -67.37 -7.52
CA GLN A 6 1.72 -66.16 -8.00
C GLN A 6 0.68 -65.04 -7.81
N ALA A 7 0.97 -64.09 -6.93
CA ALA A 7 0.34 -62.79 -7.04
C ALA A 7 0.69 -62.29 -8.44
N GLU A 8 -0.31 -62.13 -9.29
CA GLU A 8 -0.17 -61.42 -10.56
C GLU A 8 0.56 -60.12 -10.24
N GLN A 9 1.78 -59.96 -10.78
CA GLN A 9 2.44 -58.67 -10.80
C GLN A 9 1.57 -57.81 -11.71
N GLU A 10 0.61 -57.08 -11.14
CA GLU A 10 -0.01 -55.96 -11.85
C GLU A 10 1.14 -55.15 -12.46
N PRO A 11 1.07 -54.83 -13.78
CA PRO A 11 2.14 -54.11 -14.42
C PRO A 11 2.29 -52.76 -13.70
N LEU A 12 3.39 -52.60 -12.95
CA LEU A 12 3.72 -51.38 -12.23
C LEU A 12 3.58 -50.21 -13.20
N MET A 13 2.63 -49.33 -12.92
CA MET A 13 2.41 -48.15 -13.73
C MET A 13 3.37 -47.05 -13.24
N PRO A 14 3.82 -46.13 -14.11
CA PRO A 14 4.76 -45.08 -13.70
C PRO A 14 4.30 -44.24 -12.48
N HIS A 15 2.99 -44.13 -12.24
CA HIS A 15 2.46 -43.41 -11.07
C HIS A 15 2.72 -44.12 -9.73
N ASP A 16 2.93 -45.44 -9.74
CA ASP A 16 3.29 -46.20 -8.54
C ASP A 16 4.75 -45.99 -8.13
N LEU A 17 5.60 -45.61 -9.09
CA LEU A 17 7.03 -45.35 -8.88
C LEU A 17 7.32 -43.90 -8.49
N ILE A 18 6.45 -42.96 -8.87
CA ILE A 18 6.66 -41.52 -8.67
C ILE A 18 5.86 -41.03 -7.46
N ASN A 19 6.56 -40.83 -6.34
CA ASN A 19 5.99 -40.12 -5.20
C ASN A 19 6.20 -38.60 -5.38
N SER A 20 5.12 -37.83 -5.45
CA SER A 20 5.17 -36.37 -5.57
C SER A 20 5.48 -35.64 -4.27
N LYS A 21 5.41 -36.32 -3.11
CA LYS A 21 5.61 -35.71 -1.79
C LYS A 21 7.01 -35.10 -1.60
N PRO A 22 8.13 -35.77 -1.94
CA PRO A 22 9.46 -35.17 -1.76
C PRO A 22 9.65 -33.89 -2.57
N ILE A 23 9.14 -33.86 -3.80
CA ILE A 23 9.19 -32.68 -4.68
C ILE A 23 8.37 -31.54 -4.07
N SER A 24 7.13 -31.84 -3.67
CA SER A 24 6.24 -30.84 -3.07
C SER A 24 6.77 -30.33 -1.73
N ALA A 25 7.39 -31.19 -0.93
CA ALA A 25 7.98 -30.82 0.35
C ALA A 25 9.17 -29.86 0.16
N ALA A 26 10.08 -30.16 -0.77
CA ALA A 26 11.22 -29.28 -1.07
C ALA A 26 10.75 -27.90 -1.57
N LEU A 27 9.73 -27.84 -2.42
CA LEU A 27 9.14 -26.58 -2.87
C LEU A 27 8.48 -25.81 -1.72
N LYS A 28 7.70 -26.49 -0.87
CA LYS A 28 7.08 -25.87 0.31
C LYS A 28 8.12 -25.36 1.32
N GLU A 29 9.22 -26.07 1.49
CA GLU A 29 10.32 -25.64 2.36
C GLU A 29 11.00 -24.40 1.79
N PHE A 30 11.26 -24.36 0.48
CA PHE A 30 11.81 -23.17 -0.17
C PHE A 30 10.89 -21.95 -0.03
N PHE A 31 9.62 -22.06 -0.43
CA PHE A 31 8.70 -20.92 -0.38
C PHE A 31 8.23 -20.56 1.04
N GLY A 32 8.24 -21.51 1.98
CA GLY A 32 7.75 -21.30 3.34
C GLY A 32 8.82 -20.89 4.36
N ALA A 33 10.06 -21.36 4.21
CA ALA A 33 11.11 -21.20 5.22
C ALA A 33 12.38 -20.48 4.71
N SER A 34 12.53 -20.27 3.40
CA SER A 34 13.69 -19.54 2.86
C SER A 34 13.72 -18.10 3.34
N GLN A 35 14.90 -17.60 3.68
CA GLN A 35 15.13 -16.19 4.03
C GLN A 35 14.82 -15.23 2.86
N LEU A 36 14.84 -15.73 1.62
CA LEU A 36 14.53 -14.94 0.42
C LEU A 36 13.03 -14.90 0.12
N SER A 37 12.26 -15.88 0.63
CA SER A 37 10.80 -15.89 0.51
C SER A 37 10.18 -15.12 1.68
N GLN A 38 10.04 -13.81 1.49
CA GLN A 38 9.56 -12.90 2.52
C GLN A 38 8.13 -12.43 2.24
N PHE A 39 7.39 -12.08 3.29
CA PHE A 39 6.13 -11.38 3.12
C PHE A 39 6.35 -10.08 2.35
N MET A 40 5.53 -9.85 1.33
CA MET A 40 5.61 -8.64 0.53
C MET A 40 5.30 -7.42 1.39
N ASP A 41 6.16 -6.40 1.34
CA ASP A 41 5.89 -5.09 1.91
C ASP A 41 4.85 -4.38 1.04
N GLN A 42 3.62 -4.30 1.55
CA GLN A 42 2.44 -3.74 0.90
C GLN A 42 1.91 -2.54 1.69
N THR A 43 2.80 -1.79 2.34
CA THR A 43 2.40 -0.56 3.03
C THR A 43 1.77 0.41 2.02
N ASN A 44 2.42 0.60 0.87
CA ASN A 44 1.95 1.38 -0.28
C ASN A 44 2.53 0.81 -1.61
N PRO A 45 2.11 1.30 -2.79
CA PRO A 45 2.59 0.78 -4.08
C PRO A 45 4.11 0.88 -4.29
N LEU A 46 4.74 1.93 -3.74
CA LEU A 46 6.18 2.12 -3.82
C LEU A 46 6.95 1.07 -3.00
N ALA A 47 6.43 0.70 -1.83
CA ALA A 47 7.02 -0.36 -1.01
C ALA A 47 7.03 -1.70 -1.76
N GLU A 48 5.93 -2.00 -2.46
CA GLU A 48 5.77 -3.23 -3.24
C GLU A 48 6.77 -3.30 -4.41
N ILE A 49 6.83 -2.25 -5.24
CA ILE A 49 7.71 -2.23 -6.41
C ILE A 49 9.18 -2.27 -6.02
N THR A 50 9.59 -1.53 -4.99
CA THR A 50 10.97 -1.59 -4.49
C THR A 50 11.27 -2.98 -3.91
N HIS A 51 10.35 -3.60 -3.18
CA HIS A 51 10.62 -4.91 -2.58
C HIS A 51 10.85 -5.98 -3.65
N LYS A 52 10.09 -5.96 -4.75
CA LYS A 52 10.29 -6.85 -5.91
C LYS A 52 11.62 -6.62 -6.62
N ARG A 53 12.17 -5.39 -6.57
CA ARG A 53 13.44 -4.99 -7.21
C ARG A 53 14.65 -5.00 -6.26
N ARG A 54 14.51 -5.63 -5.08
CA ARG A 54 15.55 -5.71 -4.06
C ARG A 54 16.56 -6.81 -4.37
N VAL A 55 17.84 -6.50 -4.20
CA VAL A 55 18.95 -7.44 -4.27
C VAL A 55 19.50 -7.68 -2.87
N SER A 56 19.74 -8.94 -2.51
CA SER A 56 20.26 -9.35 -1.20
C SER A 56 21.54 -10.16 -1.36
N ALA A 57 22.59 -9.76 -0.64
CA ALA A 57 23.80 -10.56 -0.46
C ALA A 57 23.63 -11.65 0.63
N LEU A 58 22.54 -11.60 1.40
CA LEU A 58 22.17 -12.58 2.41
C LEU A 58 21.35 -13.72 1.79
N GLY A 59 21.41 -14.90 2.41
CA GLY A 59 20.62 -16.07 2.03
C GLY A 59 21.48 -17.31 1.78
N PRO A 60 20.87 -18.44 1.35
CA PRO A 60 21.61 -19.66 1.04
C PRO A 60 22.62 -19.41 -0.09
N GLY A 61 23.89 -19.73 0.14
CA GLY A 61 25.00 -19.45 -0.80
C GLY A 61 25.53 -18.02 -0.75
N GLY A 62 24.92 -17.13 0.03
CA GLY A 62 25.37 -15.76 0.25
C GLY A 62 26.21 -15.58 1.52
N LEU A 63 26.33 -14.32 1.94
CA LEU A 63 27.03 -13.92 3.15
C LEU A 63 26.09 -13.98 4.37
N THR A 64 26.69 -14.10 5.55
CA THR A 64 26.00 -13.88 6.83
C THR A 64 26.38 -12.51 7.38
N ARG A 65 25.50 -11.90 8.18
CA ARG A 65 25.70 -10.55 8.74
C ARG A 65 27.01 -10.41 9.50
N GLU A 66 27.38 -11.44 10.25
CA GLU A 66 28.59 -11.48 11.09
C GLU A 66 29.88 -11.66 10.29
N ARG A 67 29.81 -12.34 9.13
CA ARG A 67 30.96 -12.56 8.26
C ARG A 67 31.15 -11.46 7.22
N ALA A 68 30.13 -10.64 6.98
CA ALA A 68 30.19 -9.56 6.01
C ALA A 68 30.98 -8.38 6.55
N GLY A 69 32.24 -8.27 6.09
CA GLY A 69 33.15 -7.16 6.38
C GLY A 69 32.73 -5.85 5.74
N PHE A 70 33.59 -4.83 5.87
CA PHE A 70 33.34 -3.49 5.34
C PHE A 70 33.35 -3.45 3.79
N GLU A 71 34.28 -4.17 3.16
CA GLU A 71 34.50 -4.13 1.70
C GLU A 71 33.26 -4.50 0.88
N VAL A 72 32.47 -5.48 1.35
CA VAL A 72 31.26 -5.93 0.66
C VAL A 72 30.04 -5.03 0.90
N ARG A 73 30.12 -4.14 1.90
CA ARG A 73 29.06 -3.19 2.24
C ARG A 73 29.26 -1.83 1.58
N ASP A 74 30.47 -1.56 1.13
CA ASP A 74 30.83 -0.28 0.52
C ASP A 74 30.27 -0.15 -0.90
N VAL A 75 30.14 1.09 -1.37
CA VAL A 75 29.64 1.39 -2.71
C VAL A 75 30.80 1.27 -3.71
N HIS A 76 30.70 0.29 -4.60
CA HIS A 76 31.68 0.08 -5.66
C HIS A 76 31.33 0.90 -6.92
N VAL A 77 32.34 1.34 -7.67
CA VAL A 77 32.17 2.15 -8.89
C VAL A 77 31.29 1.48 -9.95
N THR A 78 31.33 0.15 -10.04
CA THR A 78 30.53 -0.64 -11.00
C THR A 78 29.04 -0.68 -10.66
N HIS A 79 28.64 -0.24 -9.45
CA HIS A 79 27.22 -0.12 -9.09
C HIS A 79 26.50 0.94 -9.94
N TYR A 80 27.23 1.87 -10.55
CA TYR A 80 26.66 2.91 -11.39
C TYR A 80 25.72 2.34 -12.46
N GLY A 81 24.48 2.84 -12.48
CA GLY A 81 23.46 2.40 -13.43
C GLY A 81 22.89 1.00 -13.19
N ARG A 82 23.38 0.26 -12.18
CA ARG A 82 23.03 -1.15 -11.91
C ARG A 82 22.32 -1.31 -10.57
N VAL A 83 22.95 -0.80 -9.52
CA VAL A 83 22.48 -0.89 -8.14
C VAL A 83 22.48 0.52 -7.56
N CYS A 84 21.38 0.93 -6.93
CA CYS A 84 21.28 2.26 -6.38
C CYS A 84 22.26 2.43 -5.20
N PRO A 85 23.10 3.49 -5.20
CA PRO A 85 24.03 3.74 -4.11
C PRO A 85 23.37 4.39 -2.88
N ILE A 86 22.14 4.90 -3.03
CA ILE A 86 21.42 5.65 -1.98
C ILE A 86 20.46 4.74 -1.21
N GLU A 87 19.74 3.85 -1.90
CA GLU A 87 18.68 3.06 -1.28
C GLU A 87 19.20 1.75 -0.68
N THR A 88 19.47 1.78 0.62
CA THR A 88 19.80 0.62 1.45
C THR A 88 19.19 0.77 2.85
N PRO A 89 18.83 -0.32 3.56
CA PRO A 89 18.35 -0.22 4.94
C PRO A 89 19.42 0.32 5.89
N GLU A 90 19.02 1.20 6.80
CA GLU A 90 19.88 1.62 7.92
C GLU A 90 20.12 0.46 8.90
N GLY A 91 21.27 0.49 9.58
CA GLY A 91 21.61 -0.45 10.65
C GLY A 91 22.39 -1.68 10.15
N PRO A 92 22.15 -2.88 10.70
CA PRO A 92 23.05 -4.03 10.52
C PRO A 92 23.08 -4.58 9.09
N ASN A 93 22.10 -4.24 8.25
CA ASN A 93 21.98 -4.71 6.87
C ASN A 93 22.50 -3.71 5.83
N ILE A 94 23.08 -2.59 6.24
CA ILE A 94 23.61 -1.58 5.33
C ILE A 94 24.59 -2.20 4.31
N GLY A 95 24.39 -1.90 3.02
CA GLY A 95 25.18 -2.38 1.89
C GLY A 95 24.93 -3.85 1.50
N LEU A 96 24.31 -4.66 2.37
CA LEU A 96 23.99 -6.06 2.10
C LEU A 96 22.65 -6.24 1.39
N ILE A 97 21.79 -5.23 1.48
CA ILE A 97 20.51 -5.15 0.80
C ILE A 97 20.49 -3.84 0.03
N ASN A 98 20.39 -3.92 -1.29
CA ASN A 98 20.33 -2.75 -2.17
C ASN A 98 19.15 -2.88 -3.13
N SER A 99 18.77 -1.78 -3.78
CA SER A 99 17.75 -1.80 -4.84
C SER A 99 18.40 -1.76 -6.22
N LEU A 100 17.79 -2.43 -7.21
CA LEU A 100 18.15 -2.23 -8.61
C LEU A 100 17.90 -0.76 -9.02
N ALA A 101 18.78 -0.24 -9.86
CA ALA A 101 18.60 1.06 -10.49
C ALA A 101 17.46 1.02 -11.54
N LEU A 102 17.01 2.18 -12.03
CA LEU A 102 15.84 2.29 -12.92
C LEU A 102 15.93 1.39 -14.16
N TYR A 103 17.01 1.53 -14.95
CA TYR A 103 17.15 0.85 -16.24
C TYR A 103 17.98 -0.44 -16.17
N ALA A 104 18.38 -0.85 -14.97
CA ALA A 104 19.18 -2.06 -14.78
C ALA A 104 18.40 -3.31 -15.20
N ARG A 105 19.08 -4.24 -15.88
CA ARG A 105 18.54 -5.55 -16.27
C ARG A 105 19.54 -6.66 -16.03
N LEU A 106 19.07 -7.90 -15.99
CA LEU A 106 19.92 -9.08 -16.00
C LEU A 106 20.17 -9.55 -17.43
N ASN A 107 21.40 -9.98 -17.71
CA ASN A 107 21.74 -10.63 -18.97
C ASN A 107 21.54 -12.13 -18.93
N GLU A 108 21.83 -12.82 -20.04
CA GLU A 108 21.66 -14.28 -20.17
C GLU A 108 22.49 -15.08 -19.16
N TYR A 109 23.58 -14.51 -18.65
CA TYR A 109 24.46 -15.13 -17.64
C TYR A 109 24.09 -14.76 -16.20
N GLY A 110 23.12 -13.85 -16.00
CA GLY A 110 22.72 -13.36 -14.68
C GLY A 110 23.56 -12.20 -14.13
N PHE A 111 24.41 -11.56 -14.94
CA PHE A 111 25.06 -10.30 -14.56
C PHE A 111 24.15 -9.10 -14.79
N ILE A 112 24.31 -8.07 -13.96
CA ILE A 112 23.54 -6.83 -14.09
C ILE A 112 24.20 -5.94 -15.16
N GLU A 113 23.40 -5.48 -16.10
CA GLU A 113 23.78 -4.57 -17.18
C GLU A 113 22.99 -3.27 -17.09
N THR A 114 23.56 -2.22 -17.68
CA THR A 114 22.93 -0.89 -17.76
C THR A 114 23.05 -0.38 -19.21
N PRO A 115 22.04 0.38 -19.71
CA PRO A 115 22.04 0.83 -21.09
C PRO A 115 22.90 2.08 -21.29
N TYR A 116 23.58 2.14 -22.43
CA TYR A 116 24.33 3.31 -22.89
C TYR A 116 24.01 3.62 -24.36
N ARG A 117 24.05 4.91 -24.72
CA ARG A 117 23.92 5.39 -26.10
C ARG A 117 25.27 5.33 -26.79
N ARG A 118 25.33 4.75 -27.98
CA ARG A 118 26.58 4.65 -28.75
C ARG A 118 26.95 5.99 -29.36
N VAL A 119 28.23 6.37 -29.26
CA VAL A 119 28.79 7.60 -29.87
C VAL A 119 29.72 7.18 -31.01
N VAL A 120 29.48 7.72 -32.20
CA VAL A 120 30.28 7.47 -33.41
C VAL A 120 30.66 8.81 -34.01
N ASP A 121 31.95 9.05 -34.22
CA ASP A 121 32.47 10.32 -34.77
C ASP A 121 31.95 11.56 -34.02
N SER A 122 31.99 11.49 -32.68
CA SER A 122 31.49 12.52 -31.76
C SER A 122 30.00 12.82 -31.84
N LYS A 123 29.23 12.05 -32.62
CA LYS A 123 27.78 12.12 -32.73
C LYS A 123 27.14 11.04 -31.87
N VAL A 124 26.28 11.46 -30.95
CA VAL A 124 25.52 10.56 -30.08
C VAL A 124 24.36 9.98 -30.87
N THR A 125 24.38 8.67 -31.06
CA THR A 125 23.33 7.96 -31.81
C THR A 125 22.13 7.64 -30.91
N THR A 126 21.04 7.16 -31.52
CA THR A 126 19.87 6.61 -30.79
C THR A 126 19.99 5.11 -30.54
N GLN A 127 21.08 4.47 -30.98
CA GLN A 127 21.33 3.06 -30.71
C GLN A 127 21.72 2.89 -29.24
N ILE A 128 21.01 2.00 -28.55
CA ILE A 128 21.23 1.67 -27.14
C ILE A 128 21.85 0.28 -27.05
N ASP A 129 23.04 0.21 -26.47
CA ASP A 129 23.73 -1.04 -26.18
C ASP A 129 23.79 -1.21 -24.65
N TYR A 130 23.45 -2.39 -24.15
CA TYR A 130 23.56 -2.70 -22.72
C TYR A 130 24.92 -3.30 -22.43
N LEU A 131 25.61 -2.74 -21.44
CA LEU A 131 26.96 -3.17 -21.09
C LEU A 131 27.00 -3.76 -19.68
N SER A 132 27.65 -4.91 -19.55
CA SER A 132 28.02 -5.48 -18.26
C SER A 132 29.16 -4.68 -17.62
N ALA A 133 29.36 -4.86 -16.30
CA ALA A 133 30.44 -4.17 -15.58
C ALA A 133 31.85 -4.48 -16.15
N ILE A 134 32.02 -5.66 -16.76
CA ILE A 134 33.29 -6.12 -17.35
C ILE A 134 33.54 -5.43 -18.70
N GLU A 135 32.49 -5.19 -19.48
CA GLU A 135 32.57 -4.52 -20.77
C GLU A 135 32.70 -3.00 -20.60
N GLU A 136 31.99 -2.43 -19.63
CA GLU A 136 32.00 -1.00 -19.32
C GLU A 136 33.42 -0.47 -19.13
N GLY A 137 34.27 -1.18 -18.38
CA GLY A 137 35.63 -0.74 -18.08
C GLY A 137 36.55 -0.57 -19.30
N LYS A 138 36.16 -1.08 -20.48
CA LYS A 138 36.94 -0.97 -21.73
C LYS A 138 36.64 0.29 -22.53
N TYR A 139 35.57 1.00 -22.20
CA TYR A 139 35.06 2.12 -22.98
C TYR A 139 35.12 3.43 -22.20
N VAL A 140 35.16 4.53 -22.95
CA VAL A 140 35.07 5.89 -22.40
C VAL A 140 33.62 6.36 -22.49
N ILE A 141 33.00 6.62 -21.33
CA ILE A 141 31.57 6.89 -21.22
C ILE A 141 31.31 8.31 -20.71
N ALA A 142 30.66 9.15 -21.51
CA ALA A 142 30.25 10.49 -21.12
C ALA A 142 29.01 10.50 -20.22
N GLN A 143 28.91 11.51 -19.37
CA GLN A 143 27.74 11.75 -18.52
C GLN A 143 26.51 12.17 -19.34
N ALA A 144 25.32 11.94 -18.80
CA ALA A 144 24.05 12.24 -19.49
C ALA A 144 23.81 13.75 -19.69
N ASN A 145 24.39 14.58 -18.83
CA ASN A 145 24.30 16.05 -18.86
C ASN A 145 25.32 16.72 -19.78
N ALA A 146 26.10 15.95 -20.55
CA ALA A 146 27.03 16.52 -21.52
C ALA A 146 26.25 17.33 -22.58
N LEU A 147 26.73 18.54 -22.88
CA LEU A 147 26.08 19.45 -23.82
C LEU A 147 26.14 18.88 -25.25
N LEU A 148 25.00 18.94 -25.94
CA LEU A 148 24.83 18.46 -27.31
C LEU A 148 24.35 19.59 -28.23
N ASP A 149 24.80 19.58 -29.48
CA ASP A 149 24.23 20.44 -30.52
C ASP A 149 22.91 19.88 -31.07
N LYS A 150 22.26 20.65 -31.95
CA LYS A 150 20.98 20.25 -32.60
C LYS A 150 21.12 18.99 -33.46
N ASP A 151 22.32 18.68 -33.93
CA ASP A 151 22.61 17.50 -34.76
C ASP A 151 23.04 16.28 -33.92
N GLY A 152 23.09 16.43 -32.58
CA GLY A 152 23.43 15.40 -31.61
C GLY A 152 24.93 15.19 -31.41
N LYS A 153 25.79 16.14 -31.77
CA LYS A 153 27.24 16.09 -31.47
C LYS A 153 27.56 16.71 -30.12
N LEU A 154 28.57 16.16 -29.46
CA LEU A 154 29.08 16.68 -28.19
C LEU A 154 29.71 18.06 -28.40
N THR A 155 29.23 19.05 -27.65
CA THR A 155 29.72 20.43 -27.70
C THR A 155 30.64 20.68 -26.50
N GLY A 156 31.93 20.86 -26.77
CA GLY A 156 32.94 21.16 -25.76
C GLY A 156 34.29 20.56 -26.14
N ASP A 157 35.37 21.33 -25.96
CA ASP A 157 36.73 20.86 -26.24
C ASP A 157 37.14 19.70 -25.31
N LEU A 158 36.59 19.70 -24.09
CA LEU A 158 36.77 18.64 -23.10
C LEU A 158 35.42 18.27 -22.49
N VAL A 159 35.05 17.00 -22.60
CA VAL A 159 33.83 16.39 -22.07
C VAL A 159 34.17 15.58 -20.82
N SER A 160 33.35 15.69 -19.78
CA SER A 160 33.46 14.84 -18.59
C SER A 160 33.01 13.42 -18.92
N ALA A 161 33.93 12.47 -18.77
CA ALA A 161 33.71 11.07 -19.07
C ALA A 161 34.35 10.19 -18.00
N ARG A 162 34.05 8.90 -18.08
CA ARG A 162 34.56 7.89 -17.17
C ARG A 162 35.29 6.81 -17.95
N GLU A 163 36.46 6.44 -17.47
CA GLU A 163 37.31 5.39 -18.06
C GLU A 163 37.82 4.53 -16.90
N ASN A 164 37.51 3.23 -16.94
CA ASN A 164 37.92 2.26 -15.93
C ASN A 164 37.61 2.67 -14.45
N GLY A 165 36.46 3.32 -14.23
CA GLY A 165 36.00 3.74 -12.89
C GLY A 165 36.52 5.10 -12.42
N GLU A 166 37.43 5.74 -13.14
CA GLU A 166 37.92 7.09 -12.82
C GLU A 166 37.21 8.15 -13.67
N SER A 167 36.97 9.33 -13.08
CA SER A 167 36.39 10.48 -13.77
C SER A 167 37.49 11.30 -14.43
N ILE A 168 37.43 11.44 -15.75
CA ILE A 168 38.43 12.12 -16.58
C ILE A 168 37.78 13.15 -17.51
N LEU A 169 38.58 14.10 -17.99
CA LEU A 169 38.20 15.04 -19.04
C LEU A 169 38.88 14.63 -20.33
N VAL A 170 38.10 14.40 -21.39
CA VAL A 170 38.59 13.90 -22.68
C VAL A 170 37.98 14.69 -23.83
N GLY A 171 38.68 14.74 -24.97
CA GLY A 171 38.10 15.29 -26.20
C GLY A 171 36.87 14.49 -26.65
N ALA A 172 35.92 15.18 -27.30
CA ALA A 172 34.68 14.59 -27.79
C ALA A 172 34.88 13.42 -28.77
N GLU A 173 36.04 13.32 -29.41
CA GLU A 173 36.44 12.24 -30.32
C GLU A 173 36.79 10.94 -29.59
N ARG A 174 37.19 11.00 -28.32
CA ARG A 174 37.52 9.80 -27.52
C ARG A 174 36.29 9.15 -26.90
N VAL A 175 35.16 9.86 -26.81
CA VAL A 175 33.93 9.36 -26.19
C VAL A 175 33.30 8.29 -27.09
N GLN A 176 33.05 7.11 -26.54
CA GLN A 176 32.50 5.97 -27.27
C GLN A 176 31.05 5.68 -26.88
N TYR A 177 30.68 5.98 -25.64
CA TYR A 177 29.31 5.82 -25.14
C TYR A 177 28.91 7.03 -24.30
N MET A 178 27.61 7.17 -24.09
CA MET A 178 27.01 8.18 -23.24
C MET A 178 25.87 7.57 -22.42
N ASP A 179 25.71 8.01 -21.18
CA ASP A 179 24.58 7.67 -20.33
C ASP A 179 23.22 7.97 -21.01
N VAL A 180 22.19 7.15 -20.76
CA VAL A 180 20.87 7.33 -21.39
C VAL A 180 20.06 8.43 -20.70
N SER A 181 20.13 8.48 -19.38
CA SER A 181 19.36 9.42 -18.54
C SER A 181 20.13 9.73 -17.25
N PRO A 182 20.08 10.96 -16.73
CA PRO A 182 20.68 11.29 -15.43
C PRO A 182 20.10 10.45 -14.27
N ALA A 183 18.82 10.08 -14.36
CA ALA A 183 18.15 9.26 -13.35
C ALA A 183 18.58 7.78 -13.36
N GLN A 184 19.38 7.33 -14.34
CA GLN A 184 19.74 5.92 -14.46
C GLN A 184 20.52 5.35 -13.28
N ILE A 185 21.14 6.21 -12.46
CA ILE A 185 21.98 5.84 -11.31
C ILE A 185 21.13 5.42 -10.10
N VAL A 186 19.91 5.95 -9.99
CA VAL A 186 19.08 5.83 -8.79
C VAL A 186 18.03 4.72 -8.95
N SER A 187 17.47 4.29 -7.81
CA SER A 187 16.33 3.37 -7.76
C SER A 187 15.01 4.12 -7.95
N VAL A 188 13.91 3.36 -8.06
CA VAL A 188 12.54 3.89 -8.16
C VAL A 188 12.18 4.79 -6.98
N ALA A 189 12.54 4.42 -5.74
CA ALA A 189 12.19 5.21 -4.57
C ALA A 189 13.00 6.50 -4.47
N ALA A 190 14.31 6.45 -4.74
CA ALA A 190 15.14 7.65 -4.73
C ALA A 190 14.81 8.58 -5.91
N SER A 191 14.37 8.03 -7.05
CA SER A 191 13.93 8.84 -8.20
C SER A 191 12.64 9.63 -7.99
N LEU A 192 11.88 9.35 -6.92
CA LEU A 192 10.65 10.09 -6.57
C LEU A 192 10.91 11.28 -5.63
N VAL A 193 12.16 11.48 -5.21
CA VAL A 193 12.57 12.64 -4.40
C VAL A 193 12.94 13.78 -5.36
N PRO A 194 12.18 14.88 -5.40
CA PRO A 194 12.53 16.04 -6.22
C PRO A 194 13.77 16.72 -5.64
N PHE A 195 14.52 17.45 -6.47
CA PHE A 195 15.72 18.18 -6.03
C PHE A 195 16.74 17.32 -5.25
N LEU A 196 16.82 16.03 -5.58
CA LEU A 196 17.71 15.07 -4.92
C LEU A 196 19.17 15.53 -4.94
N GLU A 197 19.58 16.23 -5.99
CA GLU A 197 20.91 16.80 -6.17
C GLU A 197 21.28 17.89 -5.13
N HIS A 198 20.30 18.40 -4.38
CA HIS A 198 20.49 19.41 -3.33
C HIS A 198 20.42 18.82 -1.91
N ASP A 199 20.31 17.50 -1.78
CA ASP A 199 20.27 16.80 -0.51
C ASP A 199 21.54 15.99 -0.24
N ASP A 200 21.99 15.98 1.01
CA ASP A 200 23.02 15.04 1.46
C ASP A 200 22.56 13.58 1.25
N ALA A 201 23.48 12.71 0.85
CA ALA A 201 23.19 11.32 0.51
C ALA A 201 22.55 10.54 1.67
N ASN A 202 22.89 10.85 2.93
CA ASN A 202 22.26 10.19 4.08
C ASN A 202 20.81 10.62 4.24
N ARG A 203 20.47 11.88 3.92
CA ARG A 203 19.09 12.38 3.96
C ARG A 203 18.27 11.80 2.80
N ALA A 204 18.86 11.72 1.62
CA ALA A 204 18.27 11.04 0.48
C ALA A 204 17.94 9.56 0.79
N LEU A 205 18.87 8.83 1.43
CA LEU A 205 18.66 7.45 1.89
C LEU A 205 17.47 7.36 2.84
N MET A 206 17.42 8.24 3.84
CA MET A 206 16.31 8.29 4.79
C MET A 206 14.99 8.61 4.08
N GLY A 207 14.99 9.56 3.14
CA GLY A 207 13.83 9.98 2.35
C GLY A 207 13.23 8.84 1.53
N ALA A 208 14.06 8.12 0.78
CA ALA A 208 13.64 6.94 0.02
C ALA A 208 13.09 5.85 0.95
N ASN A 209 13.78 5.57 2.06
CA ASN A 209 13.35 4.56 3.02
C ASN A 209 12.02 4.90 3.72
N MET A 210 11.81 6.17 4.06
CA MET A 210 10.58 6.63 4.72
C MET A 210 9.39 6.70 3.75
N SER A 211 9.63 6.98 2.47
CA SER A 211 8.59 6.98 1.44
C SER A 211 7.92 5.59 1.30
N ARG A 212 8.68 4.50 1.51
CA ARG A 212 8.13 3.12 1.56
C ARG A 212 7.26 2.86 2.79
N GLN A 213 7.42 3.66 3.84
CA GLN A 213 6.72 3.48 5.11
C GLN A 213 5.44 4.31 5.21
N ALA A 214 5.13 5.13 4.19
CA ALA A 214 3.98 6.01 4.16
C ALA A 214 2.68 5.22 4.02
N VAL A 215 1.72 5.48 4.91
CA VAL A 215 0.41 4.81 4.90
C VAL A 215 -0.53 5.51 3.92
N PRO A 216 -1.30 4.77 3.11
CA PRO A 216 -2.37 5.33 2.31
C PRO A 216 -3.38 6.11 3.15
N VAL A 217 -3.52 7.39 2.84
CA VAL A 217 -4.54 8.26 3.42
C VAL A 217 -5.89 8.01 2.75
N LEU A 218 -6.97 8.42 3.42
CA LEU A 218 -8.35 8.25 2.94
C LEU A 218 -8.57 8.90 1.56
N ARG A 219 -7.94 10.05 1.33
CA ARG A 219 -8.01 10.81 0.07
C ARG A 219 -6.60 11.05 -0.46
N PRO A 220 -6.10 10.20 -1.36
CA PRO A 220 -4.84 10.43 -2.05
C PRO A 220 -4.88 11.77 -2.80
N GLU A 221 -3.74 12.45 -2.82
CA GLU A 221 -3.54 13.72 -3.53
C GLU A 221 -2.21 13.65 -4.27
N LYS A 222 -2.22 13.84 -5.59
CA LYS A 222 -0.97 13.85 -6.38
C LYS A 222 0.03 14.91 -5.86
N PRO A 223 1.34 14.64 -5.91
CA PRO A 223 2.35 15.62 -5.51
C PRO A 223 2.34 16.83 -6.46
N LEU A 224 2.33 18.04 -5.90
CA LEU A 224 2.48 19.25 -6.72
C LEU A 224 3.89 19.39 -7.33
N VAL A 225 4.88 18.78 -6.68
CA VAL A 225 6.27 18.74 -7.14
C VAL A 225 6.68 17.27 -7.24
N GLY A 226 6.56 16.68 -8.42
CA GLY A 226 6.99 15.31 -8.69
C GLY A 226 8.30 15.26 -9.47
N THR A 227 8.67 14.09 -9.97
CA THR A 227 9.82 13.89 -10.85
C THR A 227 9.44 13.37 -12.24
N GLY A 228 8.18 12.94 -12.42
CA GLY A 228 7.65 12.32 -13.63
C GLY A 228 7.70 10.79 -13.62
N ILE A 229 8.33 10.18 -12.62
CA ILE A 229 8.39 8.71 -12.44
C ILE A 229 7.12 8.18 -11.75
N GLU A 230 6.34 9.04 -11.11
CA GLU A 230 5.12 8.71 -10.36
C GLU A 230 4.14 7.88 -11.17
N ARG A 231 3.90 8.26 -12.44
CA ARG A 231 2.94 7.56 -13.31
C ARG A 231 3.44 6.16 -13.70
N VAL A 232 4.72 6.06 -14.06
CA VAL A 232 5.33 4.78 -14.45
C VAL A 232 5.33 3.82 -13.26
N ALA A 233 5.73 4.31 -12.08
CA ALA A 233 5.76 3.51 -10.87
C ALA A 233 4.35 3.06 -10.41
N ALA A 234 3.32 3.90 -10.59
CA ALA A 234 1.93 3.52 -10.31
C ALA A 234 1.44 2.40 -11.23
N VAL A 235 1.64 2.55 -12.55
CA VAL A 235 1.22 1.57 -13.56
C VAL A 235 1.97 0.24 -13.36
N ASP A 236 3.29 0.28 -13.26
CA ASP A 236 4.12 -0.93 -13.15
C ASP A 236 3.95 -1.65 -11.79
N SER A 237 3.45 -0.97 -10.77
CA SER A 237 3.12 -1.62 -9.48
C SER A 237 1.98 -2.64 -9.61
N GLY A 238 1.08 -2.45 -10.59
CA GLY A 238 -0.16 -3.22 -10.72
C GLY A 238 -1.26 -2.82 -9.72
N THR A 239 -1.07 -1.74 -8.97
CA THR A 239 -2.08 -1.23 -8.01
C THR A 239 -3.22 -0.52 -8.73
N VAL A 240 -2.90 0.22 -9.80
CA VAL A 240 -3.88 0.84 -10.69
C VAL A 240 -4.39 -0.19 -11.69
N VAL A 241 -5.63 -0.02 -12.14
CA VAL A 241 -6.21 -0.87 -13.19
C VAL A 241 -6.01 -0.17 -14.53
N THR A 242 -5.38 -0.86 -15.47
CA THR A 242 -5.15 -0.37 -16.84
C THR A 242 -6.04 -1.09 -17.85
N ALA A 243 -6.49 -0.39 -18.88
CA ALA A 243 -7.21 -0.97 -20.00
C ALA A 243 -6.31 -1.93 -20.81
N THR A 244 -6.71 -3.19 -20.88
CA THR A 244 -6.01 -4.23 -21.67
C THR A 244 -6.12 -3.99 -23.17
N ARG A 245 -7.26 -3.44 -23.60
CA ARG A 245 -7.63 -3.12 -24.98
C ARG A 245 -8.28 -1.75 -25.03
N GLY A 246 -8.14 -1.06 -26.16
CA GLY A 246 -8.83 0.20 -26.42
C GLY A 246 -10.33 -0.01 -26.65
N GLY A 247 -11.13 0.96 -26.25
CA GLY A 247 -12.58 0.81 -26.31
C GLY A 247 -13.36 2.03 -25.80
N ILE A 248 -14.67 1.84 -25.65
CA ILE A 248 -15.58 2.82 -25.07
C ILE A 248 -16.11 2.27 -23.76
N VAL A 249 -16.13 3.09 -22.72
CA VAL A 249 -16.69 2.73 -21.42
C VAL A 249 -18.21 2.62 -21.54
N ASP A 250 -18.74 1.40 -21.40
CA ASP A 250 -20.18 1.13 -21.47
C ASP A 250 -20.84 1.32 -20.11
N TYR A 251 -20.20 0.85 -19.03
CA TYR A 251 -20.73 0.93 -17.68
C TYR A 251 -19.64 1.18 -16.65
N VAL A 252 -19.90 2.08 -15.70
CA VAL A 252 -19.02 2.38 -14.57
C VAL A 252 -19.81 2.30 -13.28
N ASP A 253 -19.27 1.56 -12.34
CA ASP A 253 -19.72 1.54 -10.94
C ASP A 253 -18.48 1.57 -10.03
N ALA A 254 -18.69 1.78 -8.74
CA ALA A 254 -17.64 1.67 -7.76
C ALA A 254 -16.97 0.28 -7.85
N THR A 255 -17.71 -0.82 -8.02
CA THR A 255 -17.16 -2.18 -7.93
C THR A 255 -16.62 -2.73 -9.24
N ARG A 256 -17.05 -2.22 -10.39
CA ARG A 256 -16.62 -2.77 -11.69
C ARG A 256 -16.74 -1.73 -12.81
N ILE A 257 -15.93 -1.92 -13.83
CA ILE A 257 -15.93 -1.12 -15.06
C ILE A 257 -16.09 -2.08 -16.24
N VAL A 258 -16.98 -1.75 -17.16
CA VAL A 258 -17.22 -2.54 -18.37
C VAL A 258 -16.85 -1.70 -19.59
N VAL A 259 -15.90 -2.21 -20.36
CA VAL A 259 -15.38 -1.57 -21.56
C VAL A 259 -15.78 -2.39 -22.77
N ARG A 260 -16.47 -1.75 -23.71
CA ARG A 260 -16.73 -2.32 -25.03
C ARG A 260 -15.52 -2.07 -25.91
N VAL A 261 -14.90 -3.15 -26.37
CA VAL A 261 -13.64 -3.11 -27.11
C VAL A 261 -13.87 -2.59 -28.52
N ASN A 262 -12.89 -1.88 -29.08
CA ASN A 262 -12.93 -1.44 -30.46
C ASN A 262 -12.89 -2.64 -31.43
N ASP A 263 -13.66 -2.57 -32.52
CA ASP A 263 -13.74 -3.63 -33.55
C ASP A 263 -12.35 -4.03 -34.11
N ALA A 264 -11.39 -3.10 -34.15
CA ALA A 264 -10.04 -3.33 -34.64
C ALA A 264 -9.16 -4.20 -33.71
N GLU A 265 -9.44 -4.18 -32.41
CA GLU A 265 -8.70 -4.93 -31.38
C GLU A 265 -9.41 -6.21 -30.96
N ALA A 266 -10.66 -6.40 -31.39
CA ALA A 266 -11.43 -7.62 -31.13
C ALA A 266 -10.92 -8.78 -32.01
N GLN A 267 -10.43 -9.85 -31.38
CA GLN A 267 -10.06 -11.08 -32.08
C GLN A 267 -11.29 -11.94 -32.37
N ALA A 268 -11.28 -12.64 -33.52
CA ALA A 268 -12.37 -13.52 -33.91
C ALA A 268 -12.48 -14.73 -32.94
N GLY A 269 -13.62 -14.86 -32.26
CA GLY A 269 -13.88 -15.91 -31.27
C GLY A 269 -13.80 -15.46 -29.81
N GLU A 270 -13.32 -14.24 -29.54
CA GLU A 270 -13.33 -13.65 -28.21
C GLU A 270 -14.57 -12.77 -27.99
N VAL A 271 -14.98 -12.65 -26.72
CA VAL A 271 -15.99 -11.69 -26.29
C VAL A 271 -15.41 -10.28 -26.41
N GLY A 272 -16.05 -9.40 -27.20
CA GLY A 272 -15.63 -8.01 -27.46
C GLY A 272 -15.84 -7.05 -26.28
N VAL A 273 -15.74 -7.57 -25.06
CA VAL A 273 -16.06 -6.85 -23.82
C VAL A 273 -15.04 -7.23 -22.76
N ASP A 274 -14.44 -6.21 -22.14
CA ASP A 274 -13.56 -6.36 -21.00
C ASP A 274 -14.30 -5.90 -19.73
N ILE A 275 -14.37 -6.78 -18.72
CA ILE A 275 -14.91 -6.46 -17.39
C ILE A 275 -13.78 -6.40 -16.39
N TYR A 276 -13.61 -5.23 -15.78
CA TYR A 276 -12.62 -4.98 -14.75
C TYR A 276 -13.31 -4.91 -13.38
N ASN A 277 -13.14 -5.95 -12.57
CA ASN A 277 -13.63 -5.97 -11.19
C ASN A 277 -12.63 -5.26 -10.27
N LEU A 278 -13.10 -4.23 -9.58
CA LEU A 278 -12.28 -3.39 -8.71
C LEU A 278 -12.21 -3.95 -7.30
N ILE A 279 -11.01 -3.90 -6.72
CA ILE A 279 -10.76 -4.32 -5.33
C ILE A 279 -11.33 -3.29 -4.37
N LYS A 280 -12.12 -3.74 -3.38
CA LYS A 280 -12.76 -2.88 -2.38
C LYS A 280 -12.39 -3.29 -0.97
N TYR A 281 -11.78 -2.35 -0.24
CA TYR A 281 -11.51 -2.46 1.19
C TYR A 281 -10.85 -3.79 1.57
N GLN A 282 -9.82 -4.17 0.82
CA GLN A 282 -9.06 -5.39 1.05
C GLN A 282 -7.90 -5.09 2.00
N ARG A 283 -7.66 -6.00 2.94
CA ARG A 283 -6.53 -5.95 3.87
C ARG A 283 -5.20 -6.19 3.14
N SER A 284 -4.21 -5.33 3.40
CA SER A 284 -2.80 -5.59 3.04
C SER A 284 -2.06 -6.39 4.12
N ASN A 285 -0.85 -6.87 3.81
CA ASN A 285 0.02 -7.54 4.79
C ASN A 285 0.34 -6.69 6.04
N GLN A 286 0.42 -5.36 5.89
CA GLN A 286 0.69 -4.41 6.97
C GLN A 286 -0.60 -3.85 7.61
N ASN A 287 -1.74 -4.51 7.39
CA ASN A 287 -3.06 -4.09 7.87
C ASN A 287 -3.50 -2.71 7.34
N THR A 288 -2.94 -2.24 6.22
CA THR A 288 -3.42 -1.04 5.51
C THR A 288 -4.58 -1.41 4.57
N ASN A 289 -5.17 -0.40 3.94
CA ASN A 289 -6.31 -0.55 3.04
C ASN A 289 -5.90 -0.56 1.56
N ILE A 290 -6.25 -1.61 0.84
CA ILE A 290 -6.20 -1.68 -0.62
C ILE A 290 -7.61 -1.43 -1.15
N HIS A 291 -7.80 -0.29 -1.81
CA HIS A 291 -9.09 0.14 -2.33
C HIS A 291 -8.90 0.83 -3.68
N GLN A 292 -9.58 0.33 -4.70
CA GLN A 292 -9.55 0.88 -6.06
C GLN A 292 -10.76 1.77 -6.32
N ARG A 293 -10.60 2.86 -7.08
CA ARG A 293 -11.63 3.85 -7.39
C ARG A 293 -11.67 4.09 -8.90
N PRO A 294 -12.83 3.99 -9.56
CA PRO A 294 -12.93 4.29 -10.98
C PRO A 294 -12.63 5.78 -11.23
N ILE A 295 -11.87 6.07 -12.28
CA ILE A 295 -11.57 7.47 -12.70
C ILE A 295 -12.30 7.86 -13.98
N VAL A 296 -12.64 6.87 -14.80
CA VAL A 296 -13.34 7.05 -16.09
C VAL A 296 -14.84 7.26 -15.90
N LYS A 297 -15.45 7.96 -16.84
CA LYS A 297 -16.89 8.21 -16.92
C LYS A 297 -17.50 7.36 -18.05
N MET A 298 -18.81 7.16 -17.98
CA MET A 298 -19.57 6.47 -19.02
C MET A 298 -19.45 7.24 -20.35
N GLY A 299 -19.08 6.53 -21.43
CA GLY A 299 -18.88 7.10 -22.75
C GLY A 299 -17.46 7.60 -23.05
N ASP A 300 -16.54 7.55 -22.08
CA ASP A 300 -15.14 7.89 -22.33
C ASP A 300 -14.51 6.91 -23.33
N LYS A 301 -13.62 7.45 -24.18
CA LYS A 301 -12.83 6.67 -25.13
C LYS A 301 -11.47 6.38 -24.50
N LEU A 302 -11.09 5.11 -24.50
CA LEU A 302 -9.87 4.62 -23.88
C LEU A 302 -8.94 4.06 -24.95
N ASP A 303 -7.66 4.38 -24.81
CA ASP A 303 -6.59 3.72 -25.54
C ASP A 303 -6.04 2.55 -24.70
N LYS A 304 -5.37 1.61 -25.38
CA LYS A 304 -4.71 0.50 -24.72
C LYS A 304 -3.64 1.01 -23.75
N GLY A 305 -3.72 0.57 -22.50
CA GLY A 305 -2.80 0.95 -21.42
C GLY A 305 -3.23 2.18 -20.61
N ASP A 306 -4.37 2.80 -20.94
CA ASP A 306 -4.91 3.89 -20.13
C ASP A 306 -5.33 3.41 -18.74
N VAL A 307 -5.12 4.25 -17.73
CA VAL A 307 -5.56 3.96 -16.37
C VAL A 307 -7.06 4.19 -16.29
N ILE A 308 -7.80 3.18 -15.82
CA ILE A 308 -9.27 3.24 -15.69
C ILE A 308 -9.74 3.32 -14.24
N ALA A 309 -8.91 2.85 -13.30
CA ALA A 309 -9.14 2.99 -11.88
C ALA A 309 -7.84 3.20 -11.11
N ASP A 310 -7.88 4.14 -10.18
CA ASP A 310 -6.82 4.35 -9.19
C ASP A 310 -6.85 3.26 -8.12
N GLY A 311 -5.71 2.99 -7.50
CA GLY A 311 -5.60 2.12 -6.33
C GLY A 311 -5.33 2.89 -5.03
N ALA A 312 -4.69 2.21 -4.09
CA ALA A 312 -4.27 2.83 -2.83
C ALA A 312 -3.06 3.74 -3.07
N SER A 313 -3.08 4.95 -2.51
CA SER A 313 -2.01 5.95 -2.72
C SER A 313 -1.74 6.27 -4.19
N THR A 314 -2.78 6.32 -5.03
CA THR A 314 -2.69 6.87 -6.39
C THR A 314 -3.81 7.87 -6.67
N ASP A 315 -3.52 8.83 -7.53
CA ASP A 315 -4.43 9.88 -7.98
C ASP A 315 -4.21 10.15 -9.47
N LEU A 316 -5.24 9.90 -10.29
CA LEU A 316 -5.21 9.99 -11.76
C LEU A 316 -4.06 9.21 -12.40
N GLY A 317 -3.72 8.04 -11.84
CA GLY A 317 -2.64 7.19 -12.33
C GLY A 317 -1.23 7.61 -11.90
N GLU A 318 -1.08 8.60 -11.01
CA GLU A 318 0.19 8.98 -10.39
C GLU A 318 0.30 8.48 -8.95
N ILE A 319 1.51 8.15 -8.49
CA ILE A 319 1.75 7.84 -7.07
C ILE A 319 1.49 9.07 -6.19
N ALA A 320 0.65 8.88 -5.18
CA ALA A 320 0.20 9.86 -4.21
C ALA A 320 0.33 9.29 -2.78
N ILE A 321 1.56 9.23 -2.27
CA ILE A 321 1.91 8.63 -0.96
C ILE A 321 1.74 9.58 0.24
N GLY A 322 1.46 10.85 0.00
CA GLY A 322 1.23 11.88 1.02
C GLY A 322 0.20 12.90 0.58
N GLN A 323 0.29 14.10 1.12
CA GLN A 323 -0.56 15.23 0.76
C GLN A 323 0.23 16.54 0.76
N ASN A 324 -0.23 17.53 0.00
CA ASN A 324 0.45 18.81 -0.13
C ASN A 324 -0.02 19.77 0.99
N MET A 325 0.89 20.14 1.88
CA MET A 325 0.60 20.98 3.06
C MET A 325 1.26 22.33 2.97
N LEU A 326 0.58 23.38 3.43
CA LEU A 326 1.19 24.71 3.58
C LEU A 326 2.12 24.72 4.81
N ILE A 327 3.42 24.72 4.54
CA ILE A 327 4.49 24.72 5.53
C ILE A 327 4.93 26.16 5.84
N GLY A 328 5.16 26.46 7.12
CA GLY A 328 5.93 27.63 7.57
C GLY A 328 7.21 27.22 8.32
N PHE A 329 8.37 27.73 7.90
CA PHE A 329 9.65 27.46 8.58
C PHE A 329 9.97 28.49 9.66
N MET A 330 9.51 28.26 10.88
CA MET A 330 9.78 29.13 12.02
C MET A 330 9.71 28.35 13.35
N PRO A 331 10.47 28.74 14.39
CA PRO A 331 10.26 28.19 15.72
C PRO A 331 8.90 28.63 16.28
N TRP A 332 8.20 27.73 16.99
CA TRP A 332 6.91 28.03 17.60
C TRP A 332 6.84 27.55 19.04
N ASN A 333 7.15 28.43 20.01
CA ASN A 333 6.99 28.20 21.46
C ASN A 333 7.54 26.85 21.98
N GLY A 334 8.59 26.32 21.34
CA GLY A 334 9.19 25.02 21.68
C GLY A 334 8.38 23.78 21.25
N TYR A 335 7.20 23.95 20.63
CA TYR A 335 6.40 22.81 20.17
C TYR A 335 7.01 22.10 18.97
N ASN A 336 7.83 22.77 18.17
CA ASN A 336 8.62 22.17 17.12
C ASN A 336 10.11 22.03 17.51
N PHE A 337 10.39 21.82 18.80
CA PHE A 337 11.74 21.55 19.28
C PHE A 337 12.28 20.22 18.74
N GLU A 338 13.59 20.19 18.47
CA GLU A 338 14.26 19.14 17.69
C GLU A 338 13.54 18.88 16.36
N ASP A 339 12.94 17.70 16.24
CA ASP A 339 12.21 17.20 15.08
C ASP A 339 10.70 17.19 15.29
N SER A 340 10.21 17.82 16.36
CA SER A 340 8.78 17.85 16.63
C SER A 340 8.04 18.67 15.57
N ILE A 341 6.82 18.24 15.25
CA ILE A 341 5.99 18.86 14.21
C ILE A 341 4.74 19.44 14.88
N LEU A 342 4.48 20.71 14.57
CA LEU A 342 3.24 21.39 14.94
C LEU A 342 2.25 21.28 13.77
N ILE A 343 0.99 20.95 14.06
CA ILE A 343 -0.04 20.76 13.04
C ILE A 343 -1.27 21.58 13.39
N SER A 344 -1.91 22.16 12.38
CA SER A 344 -3.19 22.85 12.51
C SER A 344 -4.35 21.87 12.68
N GLU A 345 -5.31 22.22 13.53
CA GLU A 345 -6.58 21.49 13.69
C GLU A 345 -7.33 21.35 12.35
N ARG A 346 -7.17 22.31 11.42
CA ARG A 346 -7.75 22.25 10.07
C ARG A 346 -7.40 20.93 9.36
N VAL A 347 -6.15 20.48 9.46
CA VAL A 347 -5.67 19.27 8.80
C VAL A 347 -6.39 18.02 9.32
N VAL A 348 -6.70 18.00 10.62
CA VAL A 348 -7.43 16.90 11.26
C VAL A 348 -8.93 16.99 10.95
N ALA A 349 -9.51 18.18 11.00
CA ALA A 349 -10.92 18.42 10.68
C ALA A 349 -11.27 18.07 9.23
N GLU A 350 -10.35 18.28 8.29
CA GLU A 350 -10.51 17.92 6.87
C GLU A 350 -10.21 16.45 6.56
N ASP A 351 -9.89 15.63 7.58
CA ASP A 351 -9.55 14.20 7.44
C ASP A 351 -8.38 13.92 6.48
N ARG A 352 -7.45 14.89 6.36
CA ARG A 352 -6.34 14.85 5.40
C ARG A 352 -5.39 13.67 5.62
N TYR A 353 -5.03 13.40 6.87
CA TYR A 353 -4.14 12.30 7.26
C TYR A 353 -4.87 11.14 7.99
N THR A 354 -6.16 11.00 7.77
CA THR A 354 -6.93 9.86 8.29
C THR A 354 -6.65 8.63 7.43
N SER A 355 -6.27 7.51 8.05
CA SER A 355 -5.95 6.24 7.39
C SER A 355 -6.93 5.14 7.79
N ILE A 356 -7.22 4.22 6.87
CA ILE A 356 -8.04 3.04 7.15
C ILE A 356 -7.11 1.85 7.38
N HIS A 357 -7.27 1.20 8.52
CA HIS A 357 -6.57 -0.03 8.88
C HIS A 357 -7.57 -1.18 8.92
N ILE A 358 -7.19 -2.34 8.39
CA ILE A 358 -8.04 -3.52 8.36
C ILE A 358 -7.35 -4.62 9.15
N GLU A 359 -7.91 -4.95 10.30
CA GLU A 359 -7.44 -6.01 11.19
C GLU A 359 -8.19 -7.31 10.89
N GLU A 360 -7.45 -8.40 10.69
CA GLU A 360 -8.02 -9.75 10.53
C GLU A 360 -7.96 -10.45 11.88
N LEU A 361 -9.13 -10.74 12.45
CA LEU A 361 -9.27 -11.46 13.71
C LEU A 361 -9.80 -12.85 13.41
N VAL A 362 -9.08 -13.88 13.87
CA VAL A 362 -9.38 -15.28 13.54
C VAL A 362 -9.70 -16.05 14.81
N VAL A 363 -10.78 -16.85 14.73
CA VAL A 363 -11.11 -17.84 15.75
C VAL A 363 -11.26 -19.22 15.12
N MET A 364 -10.78 -20.23 15.83
CA MET A 364 -10.85 -21.62 15.40
C MET A 364 -11.59 -22.42 16.47
N ALA A 365 -12.60 -23.18 16.03
CA ALA A 365 -13.27 -24.19 16.84
C ALA A 365 -12.55 -25.52 16.64
N ARG A 366 -12.03 -26.08 17.74
CA ARG A 366 -11.21 -27.30 17.72
C ARG A 366 -11.96 -28.48 18.34
N ASP A 367 -11.63 -29.66 17.87
CA ASP A 367 -11.96 -30.90 18.55
C ASP A 367 -10.96 -31.12 19.70
N THR A 368 -11.44 -31.13 20.94
CA THR A 368 -10.63 -31.33 22.13
C THR A 368 -10.92 -32.68 22.76
N LYS A 369 -10.02 -33.17 23.62
CA LYS A 369 -10.22 -34.44 24.33
C LYS A 369 -11.48 -34.46 25.21
N LEU A 370 -11.97 -33.30 25.66
CA LEU A 370 -13.16 -33.16 26.49
C LEU A 370 -14.45 -33.00 25.66
N GLY A 371 -14.33 -32.83 24.34
CA GLY A 371 -15.43 -32.59 23.42
C GLY A 371 -15.09 -31.54 22.36
N CYS A 372 -15.96 -31.41 21.38
CA CYS A 372 -15.85 -30.40 20.34
C CYS A 372 -16.12 -29.00 20.91
N GLU A 373 -15.27 -28.02 20.56
CA GLU A 373 -15.63 -26.62 20.74
C GLU A 373 -16.69 -26.22 19.72
N GLU A 374 -17.64 -25.40 20.16
CA GLU A 374 -18.76 -24.96 19.32
C GLU A 374 -18.74 -23.43 19.17
N ILE A 375 -19.11 -22.98 17.97
CA ILE A 375 -19.41 -21.57 17.70
C ILE A 375 -20.93 -21.43 17.84
N THR A 376 -21.36 -20.70 18.85
CA THR A 376 -22.77 -20.58 19.23
C THR A 376 -23.05 -19.22 19.87
N ARG A 377 -24.30 -18.79 19.80
CA ARG A 377 -24.81 -17.61 20.50
C ARG A 377 -25.02 -17.86 22.00
N ASP A 378 -25.13 -19.11 22.44
CA ASP A 378 -25.36 -19.47 23.85
C ASP A 378 -24.05 -19.42 24.66
N ILE A 379 -23.72 -18.22 25.17
CA ILE A 379 -22.46 -17.95 25.87
C ILE A 379 -22.76 -17.63 27.34
N PRO A 380 -22.10 -18.31 28.30
CA PRO A 380 -22.37 -18.08 29.72
C PRO A 380 -21.96 -16.66 30.14
N ASN A 381 -22.83 -16.00 30.92
CA ASN A 381 -22.58 -14.69 31.52
C ASN A 381 -22.35 -13.53 30.53
N LEU A 382 -22.80 -13.66 29.28
CA LEU A 382 -22.75 -12.55 28.31
C LEU A 382 -23.97 -11.63 28.45
N SER A 383 -23.77 -10.32 28.36
CA SER A 383 -24.86 -9.35 28.44
C SER A 383 -25.83 -9.45 27.25
N GLU A 384 -27.13 -9.24 27.48
CA GLU A 384 -28.15 -9.24 26.41
C GLU A 384 -27.84 -8.23 25.29
N HIS A 385 -27.28 -7.06 25.64
CA HIS A 385 -26.89 -6.06 24.67
C HIS A 385 -25.82 -6.58 23.68
N GLN A 386 -24.82 -7.32 24.17
CA GLN A 386 -23.81 -7.94 23.30
C GLN A 386 -24.39 -9.12 22.52
N LEU A 387 -25.27 -9.92 23.12
CA LEU A 387 -25.97 -11.01 22.45
C LEU A 387 -26.85 -10.53 21.29
N ASN A 388 -27.41 -9.32 21.36
CA ASN A 388 -28.23 -8.74 20.28
C ASN A 388 -27.42 -8.35 19.04
N ARG A 389 -26.09 -8.23 19.15
CA ARG A 389 -25.21 -7.93 18.01
C ARG A 389 -24.74 -9.18 17.28
N LEU A 390 -24.92 -10.35 17.88
CA LEU A 390 -24.60 -11.64 17.28
C LEU A 390 -25.82 -12.20 16.55
N ASP A 391 -25.56 -12.84 15.42
CA ASP A 391 -26.57 -13.60 14.67
C ASP A 391 -26.95 -14.91 15.36
N GLU A 392 -27.87 -15.67 14.78
CA GLU A 392 -28.31 -16.97 15.31
C GLU A 392 -27.15 -17.99 15.43
N SER A 393 -26.10 -17.84 14.63
CA SER A 393 -24.89 -18.68 14.67
C SER A 393 -23.87 -18.22 15.71
N GLY A 394 -24.09 -17.09 16.38
CA GLY A 394 -23.15 -16.51 17.35
C GLY A 394 -22.05 -15.68 16.71
N ILE A 395 -22.25 -15.17 15.48
CA ILE A 395 -21.29 -14.38 14.73
C ILE A 395 -21.81 -12.95 14.57
N ILE A 396 -20.94 -11.95 14.74
CA ILE A 396 -21.29 -10.54 14.61
C ILE A 396 -21.82 -10.18 13.21
N TYR A 397 -22.81 -9.30 13.14
CA TYR A 397 -23.31 -8.76 11.87
C TYR A 397 -22.26 -7.87 11.16
N VAL A 398 -22.19 -8.00 9.84
CA VAL A 398 -21.42 -7.07 8.99
C VAL A 398 -22.08 -5.69 9.03
N GLY A 399 -21.27 -4.65 9.23
CA GLY A 399 -21.71 -3.27 9.44
C GLY A 399 -21.86 -2.87 10.91
N ALA A 400 -21.72 -3.80 11.86
CA ALA A 400 -21.76 -3.47 13.28
C ALA A 400 -20.53 -2.66 13.70
N GLU A 401 -20.75 -1.55 14.41
CA GLU A 401 -19.70 -0.82 15.11
C GLU A 401 -19.40 -1.49 16.45
N VAL A 402 -18.14 -1.81 16.68
CA VAL A 402 -17.69 -2.57 17.84
C VAL A 402 -16.69 -1.77 18.68
N GLN A 403 -16.78 -1.95 19.98
CA GLN A 403 -15.92 -1.32 20.97
C GLN A 403 -14.97 -2.36 21.59
N PRO A 404 -13.86 -1.91 22.22
CA PRO A 404 -12.98 -2.78 22.98
C PRO A 404 -13.75 -3.69 23.95
N GLY A 405 -13.49 -5.00 23.88
CA GLY A 405 -14.15 -6.01 24.72
C GLY A 405 -15.48 -6.56 24.20
N ASP A 406 -16.02 -6.03 23.09
CA ASP A 406 -17.18 -6.63 22.43
C ASP A 406 -16.87 -7.99 21.83
N THR A 407 -17.83 -8.91 21.92
CA THR A 407 -17.73 -10.26 21.34
C THR A 407 -18.01 -10.22 19.84
N LEU A 408 -17.07 -10.71 19.04
CA LEU A 408 -17.19 -10.83 17.58
C LEU A 408 -17.71 -12.20 17.17
N VAL A 409 -17.21 -13.26 17.83
CA VAL A 409 -17.63 -14.63 17.56
C VAL A 409 -17.73 -15.37 18.87
N GLY A 410 -18.92 -15.85 19.18
CA GLY A 410 -19.20 -16.71 20.31
C GLY A 410 -18.50 -18.05 20.18
N LYS A 411 -17.67 -18.41 21.16
CA LYS A 411 -17.04 -19.73 21.22
C LYS A 411 -17.11 -20.28 22.63
N VAL A 412 -17.58 -21.52 22.74
CA VAL A 412 -17.66 -22.25 23.99
C VAL A 412 -16.76 -23.48 23.95
N THR A 413 -15.98 -23.68 25.01
CA THR A 413 -15.11 -24.85 25.18
C THR A 413 -15.65 -25.72 26.32
N PRO A 414 -15.84 -27.03 26.11
CA PRO A 414 -16.20 -27.95 27.20
C PRO A 414 -15.18 -27.89 28.33
N LYS A 415 -15.65 -27.73 29.56
CA LYS A 415 -14.82 -27.65 30.76
C LYS A 415 -14.95 -28.95 31.56
N GLY A 416 -13.83 -29.47 32.03
CA GLY A 416 -13.82 -30.59 32.98
C GLY A 416 -14.37 -30.19 34.35
N GLU A 417 -14.78 -31.18 35.14
CA GLU A 417 -15.29 -30.98 36.49
C GLU A 417 -14.19 -30.39 37.40
N THR A 418 -14.39 -29.17 37.88
CA THR A 418 -13.47 -28.51 38.82
C THR A 418 -13.99 -28.62 40.24
N THR A 419 -13.16 -29.09 41.17
CA THR A 419 -13.44 -29.06 42.60
C THR A 419 -13.44 -27.62 43.10
N LEU A 420 -14.62 -27.07 43.35
CA LEU A 420 -14.82 -25.74 43.92
C LEU A 420 -14.41 -25.69 45.39
N THR A 421 -13.94 -24.53 45.86
CA THR A 421 -13.67 -24.32 47.29
C THR A 421 -14.97 -24.29 48.11
N PRO A 422 -14.93 -24.49 49.44
CA PRO A 422 -16.12 -24.41 50.28
C PRO A 422 -16.89 -23.08 50.13
N GLU A 423 -16.18 -21.97 49.95
CA GLU A 423 -16.74 -20.64 49.77
C GLU A 423 -17.50 -20.52 48.43
N GLU A 424 -16.90 -21.00 47.33
CA GLU A 424 -17.55 -21.03 46.02
C GLU A 424 -18.77 -21.97 46.00
N LYS A 425 -18.69 -23.11 46.70
CA LYS A 425 -19.82 -24.03 46.88
C LYS A 425 -20.97 -23.37 47.64
N LEU A 426 -20.66 -22.65 48.72
CA LEU A 426 -21.65 -21.92 49.49
C LEU A 426 -22.30 -20.81 48.66
N LEU A 427 -21.52 -20.02 47.94
CA LEU A 427 -22.02 -18.98 47.03
C LEU A 427 -22.99 -19.54 46.00
N ARG A 428 -22.65 -20.66 45.35
CA ARG A 428 -23.54 -21.32 44.39
C ARG A 428 -24.81 -21.86 45.04
N ALA A 429 -24.71 -22.40 46.26
CA ALA A 429 -25.88 -22.87 47.00
C ALA A 429 -26.82 -21.72 47.38
N ILE A 430 -26.29 -20.53 47.66
CA ILE A 430 -27.08 -19.33 47.98
C ILE A 430 -27.75 -18.74 46.74
N PHE A 431 -27.00 -18.57 45.63
CA PHE A 431 -27.50 -17.90 44.43
C PHE A 431 -28.18 -18.82 43.42
N GLY A 432 -28.10 -20.14 43.60
CA GLY A 432 -28.70 -21.12 42.69
C GLY A 432 -28.09 -21.11 41.28
N GLU A 433 -26.92 -20.49 41.10
CA GLU A 433 -26.21 -20.49 39.82
C GLU A 433 -25.77 -21.91 39.46
N LYS A 434 -26.31 -22.45 38.36
CA LYS A 434 -25.86 -23.73 37.81
C LYS A 434 -24.40 -23.62 37.39
N ALA A 435 -23.62 -24.66 37.66
CA ALA A 435 -22.31 -24.82 37.06
C ALA A 435 -22.48 -24.83 35.53
N SER A 436 -21.90 -23.86 34.83
CA SER A 436 -21.75 -23.98 33.38
C SER A 436 -20.66 -25.02 33.11
N ASP A 437 -21.03 -26.10 32.42
CA ASP A 437 -20.11 -27.15 31.95
C ASP A 437 -19.23 -26.65 30.80
N VAL A 438 -19.46 -25.42 30.33
CA VAL A 438 -18.70 -24.76 29.27
C VAL A 438 -18.01 -23.49 29.76
N LYS A 439 -16.84 -23.21 29.18
CA LYS A 439 -16.06 -21.99 29.38
C LYS A 439 -16.19 -21.10 28.14
N ASP A 440 -16.38 -19.80 28.38
CA ASP A 440 -16.30 -18.78 27.34
C ASP A 440 -14.85 -18.63 26.85
N THR A 441 -14.63 -18.91 25.57
CA THR A 441 -13.37 -18.73 24.83
C THR A 441 -13.61 -17.93 23.55
N SER A 442 -14.64 -17.08 23.55
CA SER A 442 -15.08 -16.26 22.45
C SER A 442 -14.02 -15.28 21.97
N LEU A 443 -14.09 -14.93 20.69
CA LEU A 443 -13.27 -13.89 20.09
C LEU A 443 -13.83 -12.52 20.48
N ARG A 444 -12.98 -11.67 21.06
CA ARG A 444 -13.34 -10.31 21.47
C ARG A 444 -12.44 -9.27 20.81
N VAL A 445 -12.95 -8.06 20.64
CA VAL A 445 -12.16 -6.92 20.15
C VAL A 445 -11.05 -6.58 21.14
N SER A 446 -9.84 -6.35 20.63
CA SER A 446 -8.67 -5.96 21.42
C SER A 446 -8.88 -4.64 22.16
N GLN A 447 -8.23 -4.51 23.32
CA GLN A 447 -8.20 -3.26 24.07
C GLN A 447 -7.55 -2.15 23.23
N GLY A 448 -8.26 -1.04 23.04
CA GLY A 448 -7.80 0.11 22.23
C GLY A 448 -8.23 0.10 20.75
N SER A 449 -8.73 -1.02 20.22
CA SER A 449 -9.27 -1.06 18.86
C SER A 449 -10.76 -0.75 18.87
N ARG A 450 -11.19 0.20 18.05
CA ARG A 450 -12.60 0.49 17.76
C ARG A 450 -12.80 0.56 16.26
N GLY A 451 -13.89 0.02 15.75
CA GLY A 451 -14.09 -0.01 14.30
C GLY A 451 -15.40 -0.63 13.87
N THR A 452 -15.54 -0.79 12.57
CA THR A 452 -16.73 -1.39 11.94
C THR A 452 -16.36 -2.73 11.34
N VAL A 453 -17.17 -3.75 11.58
CA VAL A 453 -16.99 -5.05 10.93
C VAL A 453 -17.34 -4.92 9.45
N ILE A 454 -16.40 -5.15 8.55
CA ILE A 454 -16.59 -4.99 7.10
C ILE A 454 -16.87 -6.29 6.37
N ASP A 455 -16.31 -7.40 6.87
CA ASP A 455 -16.44 -8.71 6.23
C ASP A 455 -16.29 -9.82 7.26
N VAL A 456 -16.92 -10.96 6.98
CA VAL A 456 -16.87 -12.17 7.79
C VAL A 456 -16.79 -13.38 6.87
N GLN A 457 -15.74 -14.19 7.05
CA GLN A 457 -15.54 -15.42 6.29
C GLN A 457 -15.64 -16.62 7.21
N VAL A 458 -16.37 -17.64 6.78
CA VAL A 458 -16.60 -18.87 7.53
C VAL A 458 -16.10 -20.05 6.73
N PHE A 459 -15.06 -20.72 7.22
CA PHE A 459 -14.50 -21.91 6.62
C PHE A 459 -14.95 -23.14 7.40
N THR A 460 -15.48 -24.14 6.70
CA THR A 460 -16.06 -25.34 7.32
C THR A 460 -15.39 -26.57 6.75
N ARG A 461 -14.89 -27.45 7.63
CA ARG A 461 -14.30 -28.72 7.23
C ARG A 461 -15.32 -29.59 6.50
N GLU A 462 -14.84 -30.31 5.49
CA GLU A 462 -15.63 -31.29 4.76
C GLU A 462 -16.24 -32.36 5.69
N GLY A 463 -17.53 -32.66 5.49
CA GLY A 463 -18.30 -33.61 6.31
C GLY A 463 -19.06 -33.01 7.49
N ILE A 464 -18.84 -31.74 7.83
CA ILE A 464 -19.60 -31.02 8.86
C ILE A 464 -20.77 -30.27 8.21
N VAL A 465 -21.93 -30.30 8.86
CA VAL A 465 -23.11 -29.54 8.43
C VAL A 465 -22.81 -28.05 8.51
N ARG A 466 -23.07 -27.34 7.41
CA ARG A 466 -22.86 -25.89 7.32
C ARG A 466 -23.95 -25.15 8.08
N ASP A 467 -23.55 -24.06 8.75
CA ASP A 467 -24.50 -23.20 9.45
C ASP A 467 -25.28 -22.34 8.46
N LYS A 468 -26.40 -21.78 8.91
CA LYS A 468 -27.20 -20.81 8.13
C LYS A 468 -26.34 -19.66 7.59
N ARG A 469 -25.41 -19.14 8.40
CA ARG A 469 -24.53 -18.04 8.00
C ARG A 469 -23.56 -18.43 6.87
N ALA A 470 -22.97 -19.62 6.96
CA ALA A 470 -22.06 -20.12 5.93
C ALA A 470 -22.79 -20.35 4.59
N GLN A 471 -24.02 -20.87 4.64
CA GLN A 471 -24.84 -21.05 3.44
C GLN A 471 -25.22 -19.71 2.80
N GLN A 472 -25.60 -18.71 3.61
CA GLN A 472 -25.94 -17.37 3.13
C GLN A 472 -24.79 -16.71 2.36
N ILE A 473 -23.55 -16.81 2.87
CA ILE A 473 -22.36 -16.23 2.23
C ILE A 473 -22.15 -16.84 0.83
N ILE A 474 -22.30 -18.16 0.70
CA ILE A 474 -22.14 -18.86 -0.58
C ILE A 474 -23.22 -18.45 -1.58
N ASP A 475 -24.48 -18.38 -1.12
CA ASP A 475 -25.61 -17.98 -1.97
C ASP A 475 -25.44 -16.54 -2.50
N ASP A 476 -24.95 -15.63 -1.65
CA ASP A 476 -24.65 -14.24 -2.03
C ASP A 476 -23.50 -14.15 -3.06
N GLU A 477 -22.45 -14.96 -2.93
CA GLU A 477 -21.34 -15.01 -3.90
C GLU A 477 -21.80 -15.58 -5.25
N LEU A 478 -22.61 -16.63 -5.25
CA LEU A 478 -23.20 -17.20 -6.47
C LEU A 478 -24.11 -16.20 -7.18
N LYS A 479 -24.90 -15.43 -6.43
CA LYS A 479 -25.75 -14.38 -6.99
C LYS A 479 -24.92 -13.28 -7.68
N ARG A 480 -23.79 -12.87 -7.09
CA ARG A 480 -22.88 -11.90 -7.72
C ARG A 480 -22.28 -12.43 -9.01
N TYR A 481 -21.73 -13.64 -8.98
CA TYR A 481 -21.13 -14.25 -10.17
C TYR A 481 -22.14 -14.41 -11.32
N ARG A 482 -23.40 -14.73 -11.00
CA ARG A 482 -24.48 -14.81 -11.99
C ARG A 482 -24.80 -13.45 -12.64
N LEU A 483 -24.74 -12.36 -11.88
CA LEU A 483 -24.93 -11.01 -12.43
C LEU A 483 -23.86 -10.69 -13.47
N ASP A 484 -22.59 -11.00 -13.17
CA ASP A 484 -21.48 -10.76 -14.10
C ASP A 484 -21.65 -11.54 -15.42
N LEU A 485 -22.02 -12.82 -15.35
CA LEU A 485 -22.30 -13.63 -16.55
C LEU A 485 -23.47 -13.08 -17.36
N ASN A 486 -24.54 -12.60 -16.70
CA ASN A 486 -25.68 -12.01 -17.38
C ASN A 486 -25.31 -10.70 -18.11
N ASP A 487 -24.47 -9.87 -17.51
CA ASP A 487 -24.02 -8.62 -18.13
C ASP A 487 -23.10 -8.87 -19.33
N GLN A 488 -22.18 -9.84 -19.21
CA GLN A 488 -21.38 -10.29 -20.36
C GLN A 488 -22.28 -10.76 -21.50
N LEU A 489 -23.27 -11.60 -21.18
CA LEU A 489 -24.22 -12.11 -22.17
C LEU A 489 -25.00 -10.98 -22.83
N ARG A 490 -25.50 -10.00 -22.06
CA ARG A 490 -26.24 -8.85 -22.57
C ARG A 490 -25.44 -8.05 -23.60
N ILE A 491 -24.15 -7.86 -23.37
CA ILE A 491 -23.30 -7.06 -24.27
C ILE A 491 -22.88 -7.87 -25.50
N VAL A 492 -22.57 -9.17 -25.33
CA VAL A 492 -22.36 -10.08 -26.46
C VAL A 492 -23.60 -10.14 -27.36
N GLU A 493 -24.79 -10.23 -26.76
CA GLU A 493 -26.06 -10.17 -27.47
C GLU A 493 -26.21 -8.83 -28.19
N ALA A 494 -25.94 -7.70 -27.53
CA ALA A 494 -26.03 -6.38 -28.14
C ALA A 494 -25.08 -6.22 -29.35
N ASP A 495 -23.82 -6.65 -29.23
CA ASP A 495 -22.84 -6.61 -30.33
C ASP A 495 -23.24 -7.55 -31.48
N ALA A 496 -23.70 -8.75 -31.15
CA ALA A 496 -24.22 -9.68 -32.16
C ALA A 496 -25.42 -9.08 -32.92
N PHE A 497 -26.35 -8.44 -32.21
CA PHE A 497 -27.47 -7.75 -32.85
C PHE A 497 -27.04 -6.53 -33.66
N ASP A 498 -26.09 -5.72 -33.20
CA ASP A 498 -25.55 -4.59 -33.97
C ASP A 498 -24.87 -5.06 -35.27
N ARG A 499 -24.15 -6.19 -35.23
CA ARG A 499 -23.60 -6.85 -36.43
C ARG A 499 -24.70 -7.35 -37.36
N ILE A 500 -25.73 -7.98 -36.82
CA ILE A 500 -26.90 -8.43 -37.60
C ILE A 500 -27.61 -7.22 -38.25
N GLU A 501 -27.76 -6.10 -37.54
CA GLU A 501 -28.35 -4.87 -38.10
C GLU A 501 -27.53 -4.36 -39.29
N LYS A 502 -26.19 -4.27 -39.15
CA LYS A 502 -25.29 -3.87 -40.24
C LYS A 502 -25.35 -4.83 -41.43
N LEU A 503 -25.45 -6.14 -41.19
CA LEU A 503 -25.52 -7.17 -42.23
C LEU A 503 -26.84 -7.17 -42.98
N LEU A 504 -27.96 -6.95 -42.27
CA LEU A 504 -29.31 -6.99 -42.85
C LEU A 504 -29.71 -5.68 -43.52
N ASN A 505 -29.23 -4.53 -43.04
CA ASN A 505 -29.62 -3.22 -43.55
C ASN A 505 -29.29 -3.06 -45.05
N GLY A 506 -30.31 -2.86 -45.89
CA GLY A 506 -30.17 -2.68 -47.33
C GLY A 506 -30.09 -3.96 -48.18
N LYS A 507 -30.09 -5.15 -47.55
CA LYS A 507 -30.13 -6.45 -48.25
C LYS A 507 -31.59 -6.88 -48.54
N VAL A 508 -31.76 -7.85 -49.45
CA VAL A 508 -33.07 -8.34 -49.89
C VAL A 508 -33.43 -9.62 -49.11
N ALA A 509 -34.65 -9.68 -48.58
CA ALA A 509 -35.15 -10.86 -47.87
C ALA A 509 -36.12 -11.70 -48.71
N ASN A 510 -36.00 -13.03 -48.60
CA ASN A 510 -36.90 -14.02 -49.19
C ASN A 510 -38.08 -14.39 -48.28
N GLY A 511 -38.09 -13.89 -47.04
CA GLY A 511 -39.18 -14.03 -46.06
C GLY A 511 -38.70 -13.70 -44.64
N GLY A 512 -39.63 -13.41 -43.74
CA GLY A 512 -39.31 -13.09 -42.34
C GLY A 512 -40.55 -12.84 -41.48
N PRO A 513 -40.36 -12.43 -40.21
CA PRO A 513 -41.43 -12.05 -39.28
C PRO A 513 -42.39 -11.00 -39.88
N LYS A 514 -43.61 -10.84 -39.35
CA LYS A 514 -44.61 -9.87 -39.85
C LYS A 514 -44.98 -9.97 -41.35
N LYS A 515 -44.86 -11.15 -41.96
CA LYS A 515 -45.21 -11.45 -43.38
C LYS A 515 -44.44 -10.59 -44.39
N LEU A 516 -43.13 -10.52 -44.23
CA LEU A 516 -42.22 -9.83 -45.15
C LEU A 516 -42.29 -10.49 -46.55
N ALA A 517 -42.66 -9.70 -47.58
CA ALA A 517 -42.85 -10.21 -48.95
C ALA A 517 -41.50 -10.54 -49.62
N LYS A 518 -41.49 -11.61 -50.43
CA LYS A 518 -40.30 -12.08 -51.14
C LYS A 518 -39.77 -10.98 -52.07
N GLY A 519 -38.51 -10.57 -51.87
CA GLY A 519 -37.86 -9.54 -52.69
C GLY A 519 -37.88 -8.13 -52.10
N THR A 520 -38.38 -7.94 -50.88
CA THR A 520 -38.40 -6.63 -50.21
C THR A 520 -37.02 -6.31 -49.61
N LYS A 521 -36.59 -5.04 -49.72
CA LYS A 521 -35.38 -4.56 -49.05
C LYS A 521 -35.64 -4.39 -47.55
N ILE A 522 -34.66 -4.77 -46.74
CA ILE A 522 -34.73 -4.62 -45.29
C ILE A 522 -34.34 -3.17 -44.94
N ASP A 523 -35.32 -2.41 -44.46
CA ASP A 523 -35.12 -1.03 -43.99
C ASP A 523 -34.90 -0.99 -42.47
N LYS A 524 -34.17 0.02 -41.97
CA LYS A 524 -33.96 0.24 -40.52
C LYS A 524 -35.26 0.32 -39.71
N ALA A 525 -36.32 0.87 -40.30
CA ALA A 525 -37.63 0.97 -39.66
C ALA A 525 -38.29 -0.40 -39.43
N TYR A 526 -38.06 -1.38 -40.32
CA TYR A 526 -38.57 -2.74 -40.17
C TYR A 526 -37.81 -3.51 -39.07
N LEU A 527 -36.48 -3.33 -38.98
CA LEU A 527 -35.67 -3.96 -37.94
C LEU A 527 -36.04 -3.46 -36.53
N LEU A 528 -36.35 -2.16 -36.38
CA LEU A 528 -36.80 -1.58 -35.11
C LEU A 528 -38.19 -2.05 -34.66
N ASP A 529 -39.04 -2.47 -35.59
CA ASP A 529 -40.42 -2.91 -35.33
C ASP A 529 -40.51 -4.42 -35.00
N VAL A 530 -39.44 -5.19 -35.22
CA VAL A 530 -39.35 -6.63 -34.92
C VAL A 530 -38.47 -6.85 -33.70
N GLU A 531 -38.90 -7.69 -32.76
CA GLU A 531 -38.07 -8.05 -31.60
C GLU A 531 -36.75 -8.70 -32.04
N LYS A 532 -35.65 -8.37 -31.35
CA LYS A 532 -34.28 -8.74 -31.74
C LYS A 532 -34.09 -10.24 -31.94
N TYR A 533 -34.66 -11.09 -31.07
CA TYR A 533 -34.55 -12.55 -31.21
C TYR A 533 -35.20 -13.09 -32.50
N HIS A 534 -36.19 -12.40 -33.05
CA HIS A 534 -36.81 -12.76 -34.33
C HIS A 534 -35.99 -12.31 -35.55
N TRP A 535 -34.87 -11.60 -35.37
CA TRP A 535 -33.98 -11.25 -36.48
C TRP A 535 -33.28 -12.49 -37.06
N PHE A 536 -33.07 -13.54 -36.26
CA PHE A 536 -32.56 -14.83 -36.73
C PHE A 536 -33.54 -15.59 -37.63
N ASP A 537 -34.83 -15.25 -37.58
CA ASP A 537 -35.87 -15.88 -38.41
C ASP A 537 -35.97 -15.21 -39.81
N ILE A 538 -35.21 -14.14 -40.05
CA ILE A 538 -35.15 -13.46 -41.34
C ILE A 538 -34.33 -14.31 -42.32
N ARG A 539 -34.91 -14.62 -43.48
CA ARG A 539 -34.25 -15.38 -44.54
C ARG A 539 -33.73 -14.43 -45.61
N PRO A 540 -32.44 -14.04 -45.60
CA PRO A 540 -31.85 -13.23 -46.66
C PRO A 540 -31.83 -14.00 -47.99
N ALA A 541 -31.77 -13.27 -49.11
CA ALA A 541 -31.66 -13.86 -50.44
C ALA A 541 -30.22 -14.20 -50.86
N ASP A 542 -29.25 -13.75 -50.06
CA ASP A 542 -27.81 -13.90 -50.28
C ASP A 542 -27.30 -15.04 -49.38
N ASP A 543 -26.78 -16.12 -49.99
CA ASP A 543 -26.38 -17.35 -49.29
C ASP A 543 -25.23 -17.10 -48.30
N ASP A 544 -24.33 -16.15 -48.61
CA ASP A 544 -23.24 -15.75 -47.72
C ASP A 544 -23.77 -15.06 -46.45
N VAL A 545 -24.81 -14.24 -46.59
CA VAL A 545 -25.46 -13.55 -45.45
C VAL A 545 -26.25 -14.55 -44.60
N ALA A 546 -26.86 -15.56 -45.22
CA ALA A 546 -27.53 -16.64 -44.50
C ALA A 546 -26.54 -17.46 -43.65
N ALA A 547 -25.39 -17.83 -44.22
CA ALA A 547 -24.33 -18.55 -43.50
C ALA A 547 -23.75 -17.72 -42.35
N GLN A 548 -23.59 -16.40 -42.53
CA GLN A 548 -23.13 -15.51 -41.47
C GLN A 548 -24.14 -15.38 -40.33
N LEU A 549 -25.44 -15.29 -40.61
CA LEU A 549 -26.49 -15.27 -39.59
C LEU A 549 -26.52 -16.56 -38.76
N GLU A 550 -26.40 -17.71 -39.42
CA GLU A 550 -26.36 -19.02 -38.75
C GLU A 550 -25.09 -19.18 -37.91
N SER A 551 -23.94 -18.69 -38.40
CA SER A 551 -22.70 -18.65 -37.64
C SER A 551 -22.80 -17.79 -36.37
N ILE A 552 -23.38 -16.59 -36.47
CA ILE A 552 -23.61 -15.71 -35.31
C ILE A 552 -24.53 -16.38 -34.29
N LYS A 553 -25.62 -17.02 -34.75
CA LYS A 553 -26.54 -17.76 -33.87
C LYS A 553 -25.83 -18.90 -33.13
N ASN A 554 -25.06 -19.72 -33.84
CA ASN A 554 -24.32 -20.83 -33.25
C ASN A 554 -23.27 -20.34 -32.25
N SER A 555 -22.57 -19.24 -32.55
CA SER A 555 -21.62 -18.63 -31.64
C SER A 555 -22.29 -18.16 -30.35
N MET A 556 -23.47 -17.54 -30.43
CA MET A 556 -24.21 -17.09 -29.24
C MET A 556 -24.70 -18.26 -28.37
N GLU A 557 -25.20 -19.34 -28.98
CA GLU A 557 -25.61 -20.55 -28.25
C GLU A 557 -24.40 -21.21 -27.54
N GLN A 558 -23.25 -21.27 -28.21
CA GLN A 558 -22.00 -21.77 -27.61
C GLN A 558 -21.54 -20.90 -26.43
N THR A 559 -21.60 -19.58 -26.55
CA THR A 559 -21.25 -18.66 -25.45
C THR A 559 -22.20 -18.82 -24.27
N ARG A 560 -23.49 -19.00 -24.50
CA ARG A 560 -24.45 -19.26 -23.43
C ARG A 560 -24.13 -20.56 -22.69
N HIS A 561 -23.85 -21.63 -23.42
CA HIS A 561 -23.49 -22.92 -22.84
C HIS A 561 -22.17 -22.85 -22.04
N SER A 562 -21.16 -22.11 -22.52
CA SER A 562 -19.90 -21.95 -21.78
C SER A 562 -20.08 -21.17 -20.48
N PHE A 563 -20.95 -20.16 -20.45
CA PHE A 563 -21.29 -19.43 -19.23
C PHE A 563 -22.02 -20.32 -18.21
N ASP A 564 -22.97 -21.15 -18.64
CA ASP A 564 -23.63 -22.12 -17.75
C ASP A 564 -22.63 -23.11 -17.14
N LEU A 565 -21.68 -23.63 -17.93
CA LEU A 565 -20.60 -24.49 -17.42
C LEU A 565 -19.73 -23.77 -16.39
N SER A 566 -19.34 -22.52 -16.65
CA SER A 566 -18.52 -21.72 -15.73
C SER A 566 -19.24 -21.46 -14.39
N PHE A 567 -20.56 -21.27 -14.43
CA PHE A 567 -21.39 -21.10 -13.25
C PHE A 567 -21.41 -22.38 -12.41
N GLU A 568 -21.56 -23.53 -13.07
CA GLU A 568 -21.55 -24.83 -12.40
C GLU A 568 -20.18 -25.15 -11.78
N GLU A 569 -19.08 -24.83 -12.47
CA GLU A 569 -17.73 -24.97 -11.92
C GLU A 569 -17.50 -24.09 -10.69
N LYS A 570 -17.93 -22.82 -10.74
CA LYS A 570 -17.83 -21.89 -9.60
C LYS A 570 -18.69 -22.38 -8.43
N ARG A 571 -19.91 -22.88 -8.70
CA ARG A 571 -20.80 -23.50 -7.70
C ARG A 571 -20.14 -24.69 -7.03
N LYS A 572 -19.53 -25.58 -7.81
CA LYS A 572 -18.83 -26.75 -7.28
C LYS A 572 -17.67 -26.35 -6.37
N LYS A 573 -16.86 -25.34 -6.77
CA LYS A 573 -15.74 -24.83 -5.95
C LYS A 573 -16.18 -24.25 -4.61
N LEU A 574 -17.26 -23.46 -4.59
CA LEU A 574 -17.79 -22.88 -3.32
C LEU A 574 -18.51 -23.92 -2.45
N THR A 575 -19.04 -24.98 -3.06
CA THR A 575 -19.73 -26.05 -2.32
C THR A 575 -18.78 -27.13 -1.81
N GLN A 576 -17.55 -27.18 -2.32
CA GLN A 576 -16.50 -28.04 -1.79
C GLN A 576 -16.14 -27.62 -0.35
N GLY A 577 -15.88 -28.59 0.53
CA GLY A 577 -15.44 -28.30 1.90
C GLY A 577 -14.01 -27.77 1.94
N ASP A 578 -13.68 -27.00 2.97
CA ASP A 578 -12.35 -26.39 3.12
C ASP A 578 -11.34 -27.34 3.78
N GLU A 579 -10.08 -27.31 3.33
CA GLU A 579 -8.98 -28.00 4.00
C GLU A 579 -8.49 -27.21 5.22
N LEU A 580 -8.94 -27.61 6.42
CA LEU A 580 -8.57 -26.99 7.69
C LEU A 580 -7.48 -27.78 8.44
N PRO A 581 -6.62 -27.13 9.25
CA PRO A 581 -5.59 -27.79 10.06
C PRO A 581 -6.14 -28.91 10.93
N ALA A 582 -5.34 -29.97 11.17
CA ALA A 582 -5.77 -31.14 11.93
C ALA A 582 -6.44 -30.76 13.27
N GLY A 583 -7.61 -31.33 13.54
CA GLY A 583 -8.41 -31.03 14.73
C GLY A 583 -9.24 -29.74 14.67
N VAL A 584 -9.09 -28.87 13.67
CA VAL A 584 -9.97 -27.68 13.49
C VAL A 584 -11.23 -28.05 12.72
N LEU A 585 -12.39 -27.85 13.34
CA LEU A 585 -13.70 -28.15 12.75
C LEU A 585 -14.20 -26.99 11.87
N LYS A 586 -14.09 -25.77 12.40
CA LYS A 586 -14.54 -24.54 11.76
C LYS A 586 -13.58 -23.40 12.07
N MET A 587 -13.41 -22.50 11.12
CA MET A 587 -12.63 -21.27 11.29
C MET A 587 -13.48 -20.08 10.86
N VAL A 588 -13.55 -19.05 11.70
CA VAL A 588 -14.22 -17.79 11.37
C VAL A 588 -13.19 -16.68 11.38
N LYS A 589 -13.16 -15.92 10.30
CA LYS A 589 -12.36 -14.70 10.17
C LYS A 589 -13.30 -13.50 10.17
N VAL A 590 -13.00 -12.52 10.99
CA VAL A 590 -13.72 -11.25 11.06
C VAL A 590 -12.75 -10.14 10.69
N TYR A 591 -13.14 -9.32 9.71
CA TYR A 591 -12.37 -8.18 9.25
C TYR A 591 -12.93 -6.90 9.90
N LEU A 592 -12.10 -6.24 10.70
CA LEU A 592 -12.43 -5.02 11.40
C LEU A 592 -11.75 -3.83 10.72
N ALA A 593 -12.53 -2.88 10.20
CA ALA A 593 -11.99 -1.63 9.68
C ALA A 593 -11.93 -0.57 10.78
N VAL A 594 -10.73 -0.08 11.05
CA VAL A 594 -10.40 0.94 12.04
C VAL A 594 -9.98 2.21 11.31
N LYS A 595 -10.71 3.31 11.52
CA LYS A 595 -10.30 4.64 11.05
C LYS A 595 -9.35 5.25 12.08
N ARG A 596 -8.11 5.53 11.67
CA ARG A 596 -7.09 6.14 12.51
C ARG A 596 -6.82 7.57 12.06
N HIS A 597 -7.25 8.51 12.89
CA HIS A 597 -7.01 9.94 12.70
C HIS A 597 -5.56 10.27 13.05
N LEU A 598 -5.10 11.45 12.66
CA LEU A 598 -3.80 11.95 13.07
C LEU A 598 -3.85 12.44 14.51
N GLN A 599 -2.86 12.08 15.32
CA GLN A 599 -2.79 12.50 16.73
C GLN A 599 -1.34 12.74 17.20
N PRO A 600 -1.15 13.46 18.33
CA PRO A 600 0.18 13.63 18.91
C PRO A 600 0.85 12.28 19.21
N GLY A 601 2.13 12.17 18.86
CA GLY A 601 2.89 10.91 18.93
C GLY A 601 2.99 10.16 17.60
N ASP A 602 2.12 10.45 16.62
CA ASP A 602 2.26 9.90 15.27
C ASP A 602 3.51 10.44 14.59
N LYS A 603 4.15 9.60 13.77
CA LYS A 603 5.35 9.98 13.03
C LYS A 603 5.00 10.40 11.60
N MET A 604 5.51 11.55 11.21
CA MET A 604 5.39 12.10 9.85
C MET A 604 6.77 12.39 9.27
N ALA A 605 6.84 12.52 7.94
CA ALA A 605 8.08 12.83 7.25
C ALA A 605 7.81 13.51 5.91
N GLY A 606 8.82 14.24 5.40
CA GLY A 606 8.90 14.62 3.99
C GLY A 606 9.77 13.66 3.19
N ARG A 607 9.85 13.87 1.89
CA ARG A 607 10.67 13.05 0.97
C ARG A 607 12.18 13.30 1.09
N HIS A 608 12.57 14.39 1.76
CA HIS A 608 13.96 14.85 1.88
C HIS A 608 14.66 14.35 3.16
N GLY A 609 14.21 13.24 3.74
CA GLY A 609 14.80 12.69 4.96
C GLY A 609 14.50 13.50 6.24
N ASN A 610 13.64 14.52 6.16
CA ASN A 610 13.10 15.25 7.29
C ASN A 610 11.97 14.44 7.93
N LYS A 611 12.17 14.02 9.19
CA LYS A 611 11.20 13.24 9.96
C LYS A 611 10.87 13.96 11.24
N GLY A 612 9.67 13.71 11.75
CA GLY A 612 9.25 14.28 13.00
C GLY A 612 8.07 13.59 13.63
N VAL A 613 7.85 13.91 14.91
CA VAL A 613 6.73 13.41 15.69
C VAL A 613 5.77 14.56 15.91
N VAL A 614 4.47 14.34 15.69
CA VAL A 614 3.45 15.35 15.98
C VAL A 614 3.45 15.61 17.48
N SER A 615 3.78 16.83 17.89
CA SER A 615 3.85 17.20 19.31
C SER A 615 2.52 17.77 19.80
N LYS A 616 1.89 18.62 18.97
CA LYS A 616 0.64 19.29 19.30
C LYS A 616 -0.16 19.61 18.05
N ILE A 617 -1.47 19.41 18.17
CA ILE A 617 -2.47 19.94 17.24
C ILE A 617 -2.94 21.27 17.81
N VAL A 618 -2.80 22.34 17.05
CA VAL A 618 -3.10 23.71 17.46
C VAL A 618 -4.37 24.20 16.77
N PRO A 619 -5.29 24.90 17.48
CA PRO A 619 -6.46 25.50 16.87
C PRO A 619 -6.09 26.43 15.71
N VAL A 620 -6.98 26.58 14.74
CA VAL A 620 -6.70 27.32 13.50
C VAL A 620 -6.41 28.80 13.79
N GLU A 621 -7.10 29.39 14.76
CA GLU A 621 -6.94 30.77 15.22
C GLU A 621 -5.58 31.05 15.87
N ASP A 622 -4.96 30.03 16.48
CA ASP A 622 -3.65 30.15 17.13
C ASP A 622 -2.50 30.01 16.13
N MET A 623 -2.75 29.54 14.91
CA MET A 623 -1.71 29.29 13.92
C MET A 623 -1.15 30.59 13.33
N PRO A 624 0.15 30.63 12.97
CA PRO A 624 0.67 31.70 12.13
C PRO A 624 -0.14 31.81 10.84
N HIS A 625 -0.52 33.03 10.49
CA HIS A 625 -1.26 33.31 9.27
C HIS A 625 -0.61 34.41 8.43
N MET A 626 -0.86 34.36 7.12
CA MET A 626 -0.42 35.37 6.17
C MET A 626 -1.29 36.64 6.27
N ALA A 627 -0.89 37.73 5.60
CA ALA A 627 -1.62 39.00 5.61
C ALA A 627 -3.07 38.91 5.08
N ASP A 628 -3.36 37.89 4.26
CA ASP A 628 -4.71 37.60 3.75
C ASP A 628 -5.58 36.77 4.71
N GLY A 629 -5.05 36.42 5.89
CA GLY A 629 -5.71 35.60 6.90
C GLY A 629 -5.54 34.09 6.69
N THR A 630 -4.81 33.63 5.66
CA THR A 630 -4.62 32.19 5.42
C THR A 630 -3.66 31.61 6.46
N PRO A 631 -4.07 30.63 7.27
CA PRO A 631 -3.21 29.99 8.27
C PRO A 631 -2.32 28.91 7.65
N CYS A 632 -1.13 28.72 8.21
CA CYS A 632 -0.26 27.58 7.90
C CYS A 632 -0.90 26.25 8.33
N ASP A 633 -0.63 25.17 7.60
CA ASP A 633 -1.07 23.82 7.98
C ASP A 633 -0.10 23.16 8.96
N ILE A 634 1.20 23.31 8.70
CA ILE A 634 2.27 22.71 9.48
C ILE A 634 3.37 23.74 9.71
N VAL A 635 3.92 23.79 10.92
CA VAL A 635 5.07 24.64 11.26
C VAL A 635 6.28 23.76 11.56
N LEU A 636 7.33 23.91 10.76
CA LEU A 636 8.58 23.14 10.86
C LEU A 636 9.71 24.01 11.40
N ASN A 637 10.64 23.37 12.10
CA ASN A 637 11.80 24.05 12.66
C ASN A 637 12.85 24.34 11.58
N PRO A 638 13.23 25.62 11.35
CA PRO A 638 14.23 25.96 10.34
C PRO A 638 15.63 25.44 10.69
N LEU A 639 15.94 25.22 11.97
CA LEU A 639 17.28 24.78 12.42
C LEU A 639 17.65 23.38 11.93
N GLY A 640 16.65 22.55 11.59
CA GLY A 640 16.87 21.21 11.06
C GLY A 640 17.46 21.19 9.65
N VAL A 641 17.26 22.25 8.85
CA VAL A 641 17.69 22.28 7.44
C VAL A 641 19.21 22.41 7.29
N PRO A 642 19.88 23.41 7.91
CA PRO A 642 21.32 23.60 7.72
C PRO A 642 22.16 22.45 8.29
N SER A 643 21.77 21.94 9.48
CA SER A 643 22.52 20.86 10.13
C SER A 643 22.45 19.53 9.39
N ARG A 644 21.42 19.33 8.55
CA ARG A 644 21.18 18.08 7.82
C ARG A 644 21.49 18.17 6.34
N MET A 645 21.75 19.38 5.85
CA MET A 645 22.10 19.66 4.46
C MET A 645 21.10 19.06 3.47
N ASN A 646 19.80 19.16 3.77
CA ASN A 646 18.71 18.76 2.87
C ASN A 646 17.95 20.00 2.38
N VAL A 647 18.62 20.76 1.52
CA VAL A 647 18.11 22.04 0.99
C VAL A 647 16.99 21.80 -0.03
N GLY A 648 16.91 20.60 -0.63
CA GLY A 648 15.86 20.23 -1.58
C GLY A 648 14.46 20.48 -1.04
N GLN A 649 14.24 20.30 0.27
CA GLN A 649 12.92 20.54 0.90
C GLN A 649 12.48 22.02 0.82
N VAL A 650 13.43 22.96 0.81
CA VAL A 650 13.12 24.40 0.71
C VAL A 650 12.77 24.75 -0.74
N LEU A 651 13.48 24.15 -1.70
CA LEU A 651 13.18 24.28 -3.13
C LEU A 651 11.81 23.66 -3.46
N GLU A 652 11.48 22.50 -2.87
CA GLU A 652 10.16 21.89 -2.97
C GLU A 652 9.07 22.85 -2.47
N VAL A 653 9.28 23.48 -1.31
CA VAL A 653 8.35 24.45 -0.73
C VAL A 653 8.12 25.65 -1.65
N HIS A 654 9.17 26.21 -2.25
CA HIS A 654 9.05 27.33 -3.17
C HIS A 654 8.35 26.95 -4.48
N LEU A 655 8.71 25.81 -5.09
CA LEU A 655 8.07 25.36 -6.33
C LEU A 655 6.61 24.93 -6.09
N GLY A 656 6.32 24.29 -4.96
CA GLY A 656 4.96 23.98 -4.53
C GLY A 656 4.13 25.24 -4.25
N TRP A 657 4.76 26.30 -3.76
CA TRP A 657 4.11 27.62 -3.60
C TRP A 657 3.70 28.23 -4.95
N ALA A 658 4.57 28.13 -5.97
CA ALA A 658 4.25 28.53 -7.34
C ALA A 658 3.13 27.66 -7.93
N ALA A 659 3.21 26.33 -7.76
CA ALA A 659 2.21 25.37 -8.21
C ALA A 659 0.80 25.70 -7.71
N LYS A 660 0.68 25.95 -6.40
CA LYS A 660 -0.61 26.29 -5.79
C LYS A 660 -1.12 27.65 -6.27
N GLY A 661 -0.25 28.65 -6.36
CA GLY A 661 -0.64 30.00 -6.82
C GLY A 661 -1.13 30.01 -8.27
N LEU A 662 -0.46 29.27 -9.17
CA LEU A 662 -0.92 29.10 -10.54
C LEU A 662 -2.27 28.38 -10.61
N GLY A 663 -2.47 27.34 -9.79
CA GLY A 663 -3.75 26.65 -9.69
C GLY A 663 -4.89 27.55 -9.21
N GLN A 664 -4.65 28.36 -8.17
CA GLN A 664 -5.61 29.37 -7.70
C GLN A 664 -5.99 30.34 -8.81
N ARG A 665 -5.02 30.84 -9.58
CA ARG A 665 -5.27 31.74 -10.71
C ARG A 665 -6.12 31.09 -11.81
N ILE A 666 -5.87 29.82 -12.13
CA ILE A 666 -6.70 29.04 -13.06
C ILE A 666 -8.12 28.89 -12.50
N GLY A 667 -8.25 28.59 -11.20
CA GLY A 667 -9.52 28.51 -10.49
C GLY A 667 -10.32 29.81 -10.53
N ASP A 668 -9.67 30.95 -10.27
CA ASP A 668 -10.28 32.27 -10.33
C ASP A 668 -10.77 32.60 -11.76
N MET A 669 -9.99 32.22 -12.78
CA MET A 669 -10.40 32.38 -14.18
C MET A 669 -11.59 31.49 -14.55
N LEU A 670 -11.67 30.28 -14.00
CA LEU A 670 -12.82 29.39 -14.18
C LEU A 670 -14.07 29.96 -13.50
N GLN A 671 -13.94 30.50 -12.29
CA GLN A 671 -15.04 31.16 -11.58
C GLN A 671 -15.51 32.43 -12.27
N ALA A 672 -14.61 33.17 -12.91
CA ALA A 672 -14.92 34.36 -13.71
C ALA A 672 -15.44 34.05 -15.12
N GLU A 673 -15.64 32.76 -15.47
CA GLU A 673 -16.07 32.31 -16.81
C GLU A 673 -15.21 32.89 -17.95
N ALA A 674 -13.89 32.95 -17.74
CA ALA A 674 -12.96 33.50 -18.71
C ALA A 674 -13.04 32.79 -20.07
N LYS A 675 -12.75 33.53 -21.15
CA LYS A 675 -12.76 32.97 -22.51
C LYS A 675 -11.69 31.88 -22.65
N VAL A 676 -11.98 30.84 -23.42
CA VAL A 676 -11.04 29.73 -23.71
C VAL A 676 -9.69 30.23 -24.23
N ALA A 677 -9.70 31.29 -25.05
CA ALA A 677 -8.48 31.88 -25.59
C ALA A 677 -7.54 32.40 -24.50
N GLU A 678 -8.08 33.05 -23.46
CA GLU A 678 -7.30 33.59 -22.34
C GLU A 678 -6.75 32.45 -21.46
N MET A 679 -7.58 31.43 -21.19
CA MET A 679 -7.16 30.23 -20.47
C MET A 679 -6.03 29.50 -21.21
N ARG A 680 -6.19 29.30 -22.53
CA ARG A 680 -5.18 28.66 -23.38
C ARG A 680 -3.90 29.47 -23.44
N GLN A 681 -3.97 30.80 -23.45
CA GLN A 681 -2.79 31.66 -23.41
C GLN A 681 -2.03 31.54 -22.08
N LEU A 682 -2.74 31.52 -20.95
CA LEU A 682 -2.12 31.31 -19.64
C LEU A 682 -1.45 29.93 -19.57
N LEU A 683 -2.17 28.86 -19.94
CA LEU A 683 -1.64 27.50 -19.96
C LEU A 683 -0.42 27.39 -20.89
N ASN A 684 -0.47 28.00 -22.08
CA ASN A 684 0.68 28.03 -22.99
C ASN A 684 1.88 28.74 -22.37
N THR A 685 1.66 29.81 -21.60
CA THR A 685 2.74 30.50 -20.88
C THR A 685 3.33 29.65 -19.76
N ILE A 686 2.50 28.86 -19.07
CA ILE A 686 2.96 27.97 -17.99
C ILE A 686 3.78 26.80 -18.57
N TYR A 687 3.27 26.11 -19.58
CA TYR A 687 3.89 24.89 -20.12
C TYR A 687 5.04 25.14 -21.10
N ASN A 688 5.01 26.23 -21.88
CA ASN A 688 5.97 26.43 -22.99
C ASN A 688 7.02 27.50 -22.72
N LYS A 689 7.12 28.03 -21.50
CA LYS A 689 8.15 29.03 -21.15
C LYS A 689 9.53 28.41 -20.92
N SER A 690 9.60 27.25 -20.27
CA SER A 690 10.84 26.53 -20.01
C SER A 690 10.64 25.01 -20.09
N GLY A 691 11.73 24.27 -20.32
CA GLY A 691 11.71 22.82 -20.44
C GLY A 691 11.10 22.30 -21.75
N ARG A 692 10.36 21.20 -21.67
CA ARG A 692 9.77 20.50 -22.82
C ARG A 692 8.53 21.25 -23.31
N SER A 693 8.55 21.65 -24.59
CA SER A 693 7.39 22.30 -25.21
C SER A 693 6.28 21.29 -25.52
N GLU A 694 5.06 21.63 -25.12
CA GLU A 694 3.83 20.86 -25.35
C GLU A 694 2.89 21.59 -26.32
N ASP A 695 2.29 20.82 -27.23
CA ASP A 695 1.37 21.36 -28.25
C ASP A 695 -0.08 21.33 -27.77
N LEU A 696 -0.46 22.40 -27.07
CA LEU A 696 -1.82 22.56 -26.56
C LEU A 696 -2.87 22.71 -27.68
N SER A 697 -2.47 23.05 -28.92
CA SER A 697 -3.42 23.29 -30.03
C SER A 697 -4.22 22.05 -30.44
N LYS A 698 -3.71 20.86 -30.13
CA LYS A 698 -4.37 19.57 -30.37
C LYS A 698 -5.58 19.32 -29.46
N LEU A 699 -5.65 20.02 -28.32
CA LEU A 699 -6.74 19.85 -27.35
C LEU A 699 -7.98 20.62 -27.80
N SER A 700 -9.12 19.93 -27.77
CA SER A 700 -10.44 20.55 -27.96
C SER A 700 -10.78 21.50 -26.80
N ASP A 701 -11.70 22.43 -27.02
CA ASP A 701 -12.06 23.42 -26.01
C ASP A 701 -12.65 22.79 -24.73
N SER A 702 -13.38 21.68 -24.85
CA SER A 702 -13.88 20.93 -23.69
C SER A 702 -12.74 20.28 -22.89
N GLN A 703 -11.73 19.73 -23.57
CA GLN A 703 -10.54 19.15 -22.93
C GLN A 703 -9.70 20.23 -22.22
N VAL A 704 -9.63 21.44 -22.77
CA VAL A 704 -8.94 22.56 -22.10
C VAL A 704 -9.64 22.94 -20.80
N PHE A 705 -10.97 22.97 -20.77
CA PHE A 705 -11.71 23.23 -19.53
C PHE A 705 -11.57 22.09 -18.52
N GLU A 706 -11.62 20.84 -18.96
CA GLU A 706 -11.40 19.69 -18.07
C GLU A 706 -9.99 19.70 -17.47
N MET A 707 -8.98 20.00 -18.29
CA MET A 707 -7.61 20.22 -17.84
C MET A 707 -7.53 21.36 -16.83
N ALA A 708 -8.14 22.51 -17.10
CA ALA A 708 -8.16 23.65 -16.18
C ALA A 708 -8.84 23.30 -14.84
N HIS A 709 -9.94 22.55 -14.86
CA HIS A 709 -10.58 22.05 -13.63
C HIS A 709 -9.63 21.17 -12.81
N ASN A 710 -8.91 20.25 -13.45
CA ASN A 710 -7.94 19.37 -12.79
C ASN A 710 -6.71 20.12 -12.26
N LEU A 711 -6.38 21.28 -12.83
CA LEU A 711 -5.26 22.13 -12.42
C LEU A 711 -5.64 23.19 -11.39
N SER A 712 -6.94 23.42 -11.14
CA SER A 712 -7.42 24.42 -10.19
C SER A 712 -6.94 24.19 -8.76
N ALA A 713 -6.73 22.93 -8.37
CA ALA A 713 -6.17 22.56 -7.07
C ALA A 713 -4.67 22.87 -6.95
N GLY A 714 -3.97 23.08 -8.07
CA GLY A 714 -2.54 23.31 -8.17
C GLY A 714 -1.97 22.71 -9.46
N VAL A 715 -1.03 23.40 -10.08
CA VAL A 715 -0.36 22.92 -11.30
C VAL A 715 0.79 21.97 -10.90
N PRO A 716 0.74 20.67 -11.24
CA PRO A 716 1.81 19.75 -10.91
C PRO A 716 3.03 20.02 -11.80
N PHE A 717 4.20 20.13 -11.18
CA PHE A 717 5.49 20.24 -11.84
C PHE A 717 6.27 18.93 -11.71
N ALA A 718 7.04 18.60 -12.74
CA ALA A 718 8.02 17.52 -12.70
C ALA A 718 9.42 18.12 -12.69
N THR A 719 10.22 17.78 -11.67
CA THR A 719 11.65 18.10 -11.58
C THR A 719 12.44 16.80 -11.52
N PRO A 720 12.87 16.26 -12.69
CA PRO A 720 13.63 15.02 -12.74
C PRO A 720 14.91 15.07 -11.91
N VAL A 721 15.35 13.90 -11.43
CA VAL A 721 16.55 13.78 -10.60
C VAL A 721 17.82 14.09 -11.42
N PHE A 722 18.66 15.00 -10.92
CA PHE A 722 19.85 15.54 -11.59
C PHE A 722 19.60 16.33 -12.89
N ASP A 723 18.34 16.57 -13.26
CA ASP A 723 17.90 17.40 -14.40
C ASP A 723 16.66 18.21 -13.98
N GLY A 724 16.78 18.82 -12.80
CA GLY A 724 15.69 19.49 -12.11
C GLY A 724 15.53 20.97 -12.50
N ALA A 725 14.45 21.58 -11.99
CA ALA A 725 14.19 23.00 -12.19
C ALA A 725 15.27 23.87 -11.52
N SER A 726 15.80 24.83 -12.27
CA SER A 726 16.77 25.80 -11.73
C SER A 726 16.08 26.85 -10.84
N GLU A 727 16.85 27.49 -9.95
CA GLU A 727 16.33 28.55 -9.08
C GLU A 727 15.68 29.70 -9.88
N ALA A 728 16.27 30.06 -11.02
CA ALA A 728 15.72 31.11 -11.90
C ALA A 728 14.33 30.74 -12.44
N GLU A 729 14.13 29.48 -12.84
CA GLU A 729 12.83 28.99 -13.33
C GLU A 729 11.77 28.97 -12.21
N ILE A 730 12.16 28.60 -10.99
CA ILE A 730 11.27 28.64 -9.82
C ILE A 730 10.82 30.09 -9.55
N MET A 731 11.76 31.05 -9.56
CA MET A 731 11.46 32.47 -9.37
C MET A 731 10.52 33.02 -10.45
N ASP A 732 10.75 32.62 -11.70
CA ASP A 732 9.91 32.99 -12.84
C ASP A 732 8.47 32.47 -12.70
N MET A 733 8.30 31.24 -12.23
CA MET A 733 6.98 30.66 -11.97
C MET A 733 6.31 31.30 -10.76
N LEU A 734 7.06 31.66 -9.71
CA LEU A 734 6.54 32.42 -8.56
C LEU A 734 6.03 33.80 -8.98
N GLN A 735 6.74 34.50 -9.86
CA GLN A 735 6.29 35.79 -10.40
C GLN A 735 5.02 35.66 -11.23
N LEU A 736 4.91 34.58 -12.03
CA LEU A 736 3.72 34.29 -12.81
C LEU A 736 2.52 33.91 -11.92
N ALA A 737 2.77 33.18 -10.83
CA ALA A 737 1.77 32.76 -9.85
C ALA A 737 1.22 33.95 -9.05
N TYR A 738 2.10 34.85 -8.62
CA TYR A 738 1.76 36.00 -7.76
C TYR A 738 2.18 37.32 -8.42
N PRO A 739 1.34 37.91 -9.29
CA PRO A 739 1.51 39.29 -9.75
C PRO A 739 1.66 40.28 -8.59
N ASP A 740 2.26 41.45 -8.84
CA ASP A 740 2.62 42.41 -7.79
C ASP A 740 1.45 42.81 -6.86
N ASP A 741 0.23 42.87 -7.39
CA ASP A 741 -0.96 43.20 -6.62
C ASP A 741 -1.31 42.10 -5.60
N LEU A 742 -1.25 40.84 -6.03
CA LEU A 742 -1.48 39.66 -5.18
C LEU A 742 -0.34 39.45 -4.19
N ALA A 743 0.90 39.71 -4.62
CA ALA A 743 2.06 39.64 -3.75
C ALA A 743 1.96 40.63 -2.57
N LYS A 744 1.50 41.87 -2.84
CA LYS A 744 1.23 42.86 -1.78
C LYS A 744 0.09 42.43 -0.87
N ALA A 745 -1.01 41.92 -1.42
CA ALA A 745 -2.15 41.46 -0.63
C ALA A 745 -1.78 40.33 0.34
N LYS A 746 -0.90 39.41 -0.08
CA LYS A 746 -0.41 38.29 0.74
C LYS A 746 0.81 38.63 1.61
N GLY A 747 1.33 39.87 1.53
CA GLY A 747 2.53 40.28 2.27
C GLY A 747 3.80 39.54 1.85
N LEU A 748 3.93 39.18 0.57
CA LEU A 748 5.08 38.46 0.03
C LEU A 748 6.28 39.40 -0.18
N THR A 749 7.49 38.86 -0.06
CA THR A 749 8.73 39.56 -0.41
C THR A 749 8.84 39.80 -1.93
N ALA A 750 9.79 40.64 -2.37
CA ALA A 750 10.03 40.89 -3.78
C ALA A 750 10.31 39.60 -4.59
N THR A 751 11.01 38.64 -3.97
CA THR A 751 11.30 37.32 -4.53
C THR A 751 10.13 36.34 -4.42
N ARG A 752 9.08 36.66 -3.64
CA ARG A 752 7.89 35.83 -3.38
C ARG A 752 8.16 34.48 -2.71
N THR A 753 9.38 34.28 -2.21
CA THR A 753 9.80 33.06 -1.49
C THR A 753 9.46 33.09 0.00
N GLN A 754 9.17 34.28 0.53
CA GLN A 754 8.84 34.49 1.93
C GLN A 754 7.62 35.40 2.05
N ALA A 755 6.90 35.25 3.16
CA ALA A 755 5.74 36.06 3.51
C ALA A 755 5.91 36.69 4.90
N GLN A 756 5.31 37.86 5.08
CA GLN A 756 5.07 38.42 6.41
C GLN A 756 3.97 37.62 7.10
N LEU A 757 4.32 36.96 8.20
CA LEU A 757 3.37 36.21 9.03
C LEU A 757 2.97 37.02 10.27
N TYR A 758 1.82 36.69 10.82
CA TYR A 758 1.23 37.26 12.03
C TYR A 758 0.97 36.15 13.05
N ASP A 759 1.22 36.43 14.32
CA ASP A 759 0.89 35.51 15.41
C ASP A 759 -0.63 35.41 15.55
N GLY A 760 -1.19 34.20 15.43
CA GLY A 760 -2.62 33.97 15.60
C GLY A 760 -3.15 34.35 16.99
N ARG A 761 -2.29 34.33 18.01
CA ARG A 761 -2.67 34.61 19.40
C ARG A 761 -2.75 36.09 19.73
N THR A 762 -1.76 36.86 19.28
CA THR A 762 -1.67 38.29 19.60
C THR A 762 -2.15 39.17 18.46
N GLY A 763 -2.10 38.67 17.22
CA GLY A 763 -2.33 39.43 16.00
C GLY A 763 -1.13 40.27 15.55
N ASP A 764 -0.01 40.23 16.28
CA ASP A 764 1.17 41.03 15.95
C ASP A 764 1.96 40.39 14.79
N PRO A 765 2.55 41.20 13.90
CA PRO A 765 3.45 40.69 12.87
C PRO A 765 4.75 40.16 13.48
N PHE A 766 5.24 39.03 12.96
CA PHE A 766 6.58 38.55 13.30
C PHE A 766 7.67 39.53 12.82
N GLU A 767 8.74 39.68 13.59
CA GLU A 767 9.82 40.63 13.29
C GLU A 767 10.50 40.40 11.93
N ARG A 768 10.48 39.15 11.44
CA ARG A 768 11.11 38.74 10.17
C ARG A 768 10.12 37.98 9.29
N THR A 769 10.30 38.13 7.98
CA THR A 769 9.60 37.33 6.98
C THR A 769 9.99 35.86 7.08
N THR A 770 9.02 34.99 6.82
CA THR A 770 9.16 33.54 6.99
C THR A 770 8.97 32.85 5.65
N THR A 771 9.77 31.80 5.39
CA THR A 771 9.57 30.95 4.21
C THR A 771 8.28 30.15 4.38
N VAL A 772 7.38 30.31 3.41
CA VAL A 772 6.11 29.62 3.34
C VAL A 772 5.91 29.00 1.95
N GLY A 773 5.21 27.88 1.90
CA GLY A 773 4.92 27.21 0.63
C GLY A 773 4.41 25.80 0.81
N TYR A 774 4.24 25.06 -0.28
CA TYR A 774 3.67 23.71 -0.21
C TYR A 774 4.74 22.63 -0.30
N MET A 775 4.73 21.71 0.65
CA MET A 775 5.56 20.50 0.65
C MET A 775 4.67 19.27 0.58
N HIS A 776 5.09 18.23 -0.16
CA HIS A 776 4.41 16.94 -0.13
C HIS A 776 4.85 16.14 1.11
N PHE A 777 3.96 16.02 2.09
CA PHE A 777 4.27 15.50 3.42
C PHE A 777 3.48 14.22 3.72
N LEU A 778 4.13 13.26 4.40
CA LEU A 778 3.68 11.87 4.52
C LEU A 778 3.40 11.48 5.97
N LYS A 779 2.36 10.65 6.16
CA LYS A 779 2.09 9.95 7.43
C LYS A 779 2.73 8.56 7.37
N LEU A 780 3.63 8.24 8.31
CA LEU A 780 4.30 6.94 8.35
C LEU A 780 3.46 5.93 9.13
N HIS A 781 3.65 4.63 8.87
CA HIS A 781 2.95 3.53 9.57
C HIS A 781 3.37 3.37 11.05
N HIS A 782 4.21 4.28 11.55
CA HIS A 782 4.62 4.36 12.94
C HIS A 782 3.61 5.17 13.76
N LEU A 783 2.47 4.55 14.03
CA LEU A 783 1.37 5.15 14.77
C LEU A 783 1.54 5.00 16.27
N VAL A 784 1.12 6.00 17.04
CA VAL A 784 1.26 5.98 18.51
C VAL A 784 0.40 4.89 19.14
N ASP A 785 -0.80 4.64 18.62
CA ASP A 785 -1.72 3.61 19.12
C ASP A 785 -1.11 2.20 19.09
N ASP A 786 -0.28 1.92 18.08
CA ASP A 786 0.40 0.63 17.97
C ASP A 786 1.56 0.52 18.98
N LYS A 787 2.18 1.65 19.32
CA LYS A 787 3.36 1.71 20.19
C LYS A 787 3.02 1.85 21.67
N MET A 788 1.88 2.45 22.00
CA MET A 788 1.45 2.57 23.39
C MET A 788 1.22 1.19 23.98
N HIS A 789 1.90 0.91 25.09
CA HIS A 789 1.80 -0.34 25.83
C HIS A 789 2.01 -0.07 27.32
N ALA A 790 1.07 -0.52 28.13
CA ALA A 790 1.14 -0.41 29.58
C ALA A 790 0.71 -1.74 30.20
N ARG A 791 1.38 -2.11 31.30
CA ARG A 791 1.11 -3.33 32.05
C ARG A 791 1.17 -3.01 33.54
N SER A 792 0.15 -3.45 34.27
CA SER A 792 0.18 -3.55 35.73
C SER A 792 0.57 -4.98 36.13
N THR A 793 -0.35 -5.93 35.96
CA THR A 793 -0.15 -7.37 36.11
C THR A 793 -0.56 -8.07 34.82
N GLY A 794 -0.11 -9.31 34.61
CA GLY A 794 -0.37 -10.01 33.36
C GLY A 794 0.12 -11.45 33.41
N PRO A 795 0.15 -12.15 32.27
CA PRO A 795 0.66 -13.50 32.22
C PRO A 795 2.16 -13.56 32.47
N TYR A 796 2.59 -14.72 32.96
CA TYR A 796 3.96 -15.03 33.32
C TYR A 796 4.44 -16.28 32.58
N SER A 797 5.74 -16.35 32.33
CA SER A 797 6.41 -17.51 31.77
C SER A 797 6.28 -18.70 32.71
N LEU A 798 6.00 -19.87 32.15
CA LEU A 798 5.90 -21.11 32.94
C LEU A 798 7.23 -21.51 33.55
N VAL A 799 8.34 -21.28 32.84
CA VAL A 799 9.68 -21.73 33.24
C VAL A 799 10.33 -20.73 34.17
N THR A 800 10.44 -19.47 33.75
CA THR A 800 11.19 -18.44 34.49
C THR A 800 10.33 -17.67 35.48
N GLN A 801 9.00 -17.85 35.48
CA GLN A 801 8.04 -17.05 36.26
C GLN A 801 8.09 -15.54 36.03
N GLN A 802 8.86 -15.07 35.04
CA GLN A 802 8.95 -13.66 34.65
C GLN A 802 7.73 -13.22 33.84
N PRO A 803 7.40 -11.92 33.85
CA PRO A 803 6.48 -11.32 32.89
C PRO A 803 6.78 -11.79 31.46
N LEU A 804 5.75 -12.20 30.71
CA LEU A 804 5.92 -12.46 29.27
C LEU A 804 6.43 -11.21 28.54
N GLY A 805 7.00 -11.39 27.34
CA GLY A 805 7.49 -10.30 26.51
C GLY A 805 6.47 -9.86 25.45
N GLY A 806 6.43 -8.56 25.15
CA GLY A 806 5.71 -8.01 24.00
C GLY A 806 4.23 -7.69 24.24
N LYS A 807 3.72 -6.70 23.47
CA LYS A 807 2.36 -6.16 23.60
C LYS A 807 1.26 -7.20 23.38
N ALA A 808 1.43 -8.10 22.41
CA ALA A 808 0.44 -9.14 22.08
C ALA A 808 0.14 -10.11 23.23
N GLN A 809 1.11 -10.31 24.14
CA GLN A 809 0.96 -11.16 25.32
C GLN A 809 0.74 -10.35 26.60
N PHE A 810 0.46 -9.05 26.48
CA PHE A 810 0.39 -8.13 27.60
C PHE A 810 1.67 -8.20 28.48
N GLY A 811 2.82 -8.19 27.80
CA GLY A 811 4.13 -8.43 28.38
C GLY A 811 4.70 -7.25 29.19
N GLY A 812 5.75 -7.50 29.98
CA GLY A 812 6.49 -6.46 30.70
C GLY A 812 7.59 -5.82 29.85
N GLN A 813 8.04 -4.63 30.25
CA GLN A 813 9.25 -4.03 29.72
C GLN A 813 10.48 -4.77 30.24
N ARG A 814 11.50 -4.92 29.38
CA ARG A 814 12.77 -5.51 29.79
C ARG A 814 13.57 -4.46 30.56
N PHE A 815 13.90 -4.77 31.80
CA PHE A 815 14.86 -4.03 32.61
C PHE A 815 16.21 -4.76 32.52
N GLY A 816 17.16 -4.19 31.78
CA GLY A 816 18.43 -4.83 31.45
C GLY A 816 19.57 -4.42 32.37
N GLU A 817 20.76 -4.91 32.03
CA GLU A 817 22.00 -4.65 32.79
C GLU A 817 22.33 -3.15 32.86
N MET A 818 22.18 -2.42 31.76
CA MET A 818 22.47 -0.97 31.74
C MET A 818 21.51 -0.17 32.62
N GLU A 819 20.24 -0.56 32.67
CA GLU A 819 19.26 0.08 33.57
C GLU A 819 19.52 -0.25 35.05
N VAL A 820 20.02 -1.47 35.34
CA VAL A 820 20.48 -1.85 36.68
C VAL A 820 21.64 -0.95 37.12
N TRP A 821 22.68 -0.80 36.29
CA TRP A 821 23.82 0.07 36.59
C TRP A 821 23.40 1.52 36.86
N ALA A 822 22.38 2.01 36.15
CA ALA A 822 21.84 3.34 36.40
C ALA A 822 21.28 3.47 37.82
N LEU A 823 20.49 2.49 38.31
CA LEU A 823 19.96 2.51 39.68
C LEU A 823 21.04 2.31 40.74
N GLU A 824 22.04 1.47 40.47
CA GLU A 824 23.21 1.29 41.34
C GLU A 824 23.98 2.60 41.52
N ALA A 825 24.20 3.34 40.43
CA ALA A 825 24.89 4.63 40.46
C ALA A 825 24.16 5.69 41.31
N TYR A 826 22.83 5.66 41.35
CA TYR A 826 22.02 6.51 42.23
C TYR A 826 21.95 6.01 43.68
N GLY A 827 22.39 4.79 43.97
CA GLY A 827 22.21 4.15 45.28
C GLY A 827 20.76 3.76 45.57
N ALA A 828 19.92 3.59 44.54
CA ALA A 828 18.49 3.29 44.66
C ALA A 828 18.23 1.80 44.95
N ALA A 829 18.82 1.29 46.02
CA ALA A 829 18.85 -0.16 46.34
C ALA A 829 17.46 -0.80 46.48
N TYR A 830 16.51 -0.12 47.13
CA TYR A 830 15.14 -0.64 47.30
C TYR A 830 14.36 -0.71 45.98
N VAL A 831 14.54 0.30 45.11
CA VAL A 831 13.89 0.32 43.79
C VAL A 831 14.45 -0.81 42.94
N LEU A 832 15.77 -1.00 42.97
CA LEU A 832 16.44 -2.10 42.27
C LEU A 832 15.97 -3.46 42.80
N GLN A 833 15.91 -3.63 44.12
CA GLN A 833 15.41 -4.86 44.75
C GLN A 833 13.97 -5.15 44.32
N GLU A 834 13.10 -4.14 44.30
CA GLU A 834 11.71 -4.30 43.87
C GLU A 834 11.62 -4.75 42.39
N MET A 835 12.38 -4.11 41.50
CA MET A 835 12.41 -4.41 40.07
C MET A 835 12.89 -5.84 39.79
N LEU A 836 13.90 -6.31 40.54
CA LEU A 836 14.47 -7.65 40.35
C LEU A 836 13.69 -8.77 41.03
N THR A 837 12.79 -8.46 41.98
CA THR A 837 12.06 -9.48 42.76
C THR A 837 10.54 -9.39 42.53
N VAL A 838 9.84 -8.57 43.32
CA VAL A 838 8.37 -8.54 43.42
C VAL A 838 7.67 -8.01 42.16
N LYS A 839 8.37 -7.24 41.31
CA LYS A 839 7.86 -6.83 39.98
C LYS A 839 8.18 -7.83 38.88
N SER A 840 8.98 -8.86 39.15
CA SER A 840 9.46 -9.84 38.19
C SER A 840 9.02 -11.26 38.56
N ASP A 841 9.89 -12.04 39.18
CA ASP A 841 9.81 -13.50 39.29
C ASP A 841 9.67 -14.01 40.73
N ASP A 842 9.56 -13.14 41.74
CA ASP A 842 9.14 -13.56 43.08
C ASP A 842 7.61 -13.80 43.12
N VAL A 843 7.22 -15.07 42.97
CA VAL A 843 5.82 -15.51 42.88
C VAL A 843 5.02 -15.17 44.15
N VAL A 844 5.65 -15.32 45.32
CA VAL A 844 4.99 -15.08 46.60
C VAL A 844 4.99 -13.60 46.92
N GLY A 845 6.13 -12.93 46.73
CA GLY A 845 6.30 -11.51 46.98
C GLY A 845 5.38 -10.66 46.11
N ARG A 846 5.24 -10.96 44.82
CA ARG A 846 4.35 -10.18 43.92
C ARG A 846 2.88 -10.23 44.34
N THR A 847 2.42 -11.40 44.80
CA THR A 847 1.03 -11.59 45.25
C THR A 847 0.78 -10.80 46.54
N LYS A 848 1.70 -10.91 47.51
CA LYS A 848 1.62 -10.15 48.76
C LYS A 848 1.67 -8.65 48.53
N VAL A 849 2.58 -8.17 47.69
CA VAL A 849 2.69 -6.74 47.36
C VAL A 849 1.41 -6.25 46.69
N TYR A 850 0.81 -7.02 45.78
CA TYR A 850 -0.48 -6.67 45.18
C TYR A 850 -1.59 -6.56 46.23
N GLU A 851 -1.70 -7.53 47.15
CA GLU A 851 -2.66 -7.47 48.25
C GLU A 851 -2.43 -6.27 49.17
N SER A 852 -1.18 -5.98 49.53
CA SER A 852 -0.82 -4.82 50.35
C SER A 852 -1.22 -3.52 49.67
N ILE A 853 -0.91 -3.35 48.37
CA ILE A 853 -1.29 -2.17 47.59
C ILE A 853 -2.82 -1.99 47.58
N VAL A 854 -3.59 -3.06 47.40
CA VAL A 854 -5.06 -3.02 47.43
C VAL A 854 -5.59 -2.63 48.81
N LYS A 855 -4.90 -3.04 49.89
CA LYS A 855 -5.22 -2.62 51.28
C LYS A 855 -4.76 -1.20 51.61
N GLY A 856 -4.02 -0.53 50.73
CA GLY A 856 -3.41 0.77 51.00
C GLY A 856 -2.14 0.71 51.85
N GLU A 857 -1.57 -0.48 52.02
CA GLU A 857 -0.32 -0.71 52.74
C GLU A 857 0.85 -0.79 51.74
N HIS A 858 1.88 0.04 51.91
CA HIS A 858 3.06 0.05 51.04
C HIS A 858 4.22 -0.76 51.66
N ALA A 859 3.92 -1.98 52.11
CA ALA A 859 4.92 -2.89 52.65
C ALA A 859 5.46 -3.84 51.56
N ILE A 860 6.77 -3.84 51.36
CA ILE A 860 7.46 -4.74 50.43
C ILE A 860 8.08 -5.88 51.23
N THR A 861 7.71 -7.11 50.90
CA THR A 861 8.36 -8.32 51.41
C THR A 861 8.95 -9.07 50.23
N ALA A 862 10.24 -8.85 49.96
CA ALA A 862 10.95 -9.52 48.88
C ALA A 862 11.52 -10.86 49.35
N GLY A 863 11.21 -11.92 48.60
CA GLY A 863 11.79 -13.24 48.74
C GLY A 863 12.94 -13.47 47.76
N MET A 864 13.20 -14.75 47.48
CA MET A 864 14.21 -15.16 46.51
C MET A 864 13.61 -15.21 45.09
N PRO A 865 14.27 -14.62 44.08
CA PRO A 865 13.88 -14.73 42.67
C PRO A 865 13.78 -16.19 42.22
N GLU A 866 12.74 -16.52 41.44
CA GLU A 866 12.61 -17.87 40.91
C GLU A 866 13.70 -18.19 39.87
N SER A 867 14.18 -17.20 39.12
CA SER A 867 15.34 -17.38 38.22
C SER A 867 16.59 -17.89 38.95
N PHE A 868 16.82 -17.44 40.18
CA PHE A 868 17.93 -17.92 41.01
C PHE A 868 17.68 -19.36 41.49
N ASN A 869 16.44 -19.70 41.86
CA ASN A 869 16.07 -21.08 42.19
C ASN A 869 16.30 -22.02 41.01
N VAL A 870 15.88 -21.63 39.81
CA VAL A 870 16.10 -22.40 38.57
C VAL A 870 17.60 -22.61 38.34
N LEU A 871 18.42 -21.56 38.46
CA LEU A 871 19.88 -21.67 38.34
C LEU A 871 20.48 -22.67 39.33
N VAL A 872 20.09 -22.62 40.61
CA VAL A 872 20.56 -23.58 41.62
C VAL A 872 20.17 -25.01 41.25
N LYS A 873 18.96 -25.23 40.72
CA LYS A 873 18.52 -26.56 40.26
C LYS A 873 19.27 -27.02 39.02
N GLU A 874 19.53 -26.14 38.06
CA GLU A 874 20.32 -26.44 36.86
C GLU A 874 21.75 -26.82 37.23
N ILE A 875 22.42 -26.07 38.11
CA ILE A 875 23.77 -26.40 38.61
C ILE A 875 23.78 -27.75 39.34
N ARG A 876 22.81 -28.00 40.21
CA ARG A 876 22.67 -29.30 40.90
C ARG A 876 22.42 -30.45 39.93
N SER A 877 21.71 -30.22 38.83
CA SER A 877 21.47 -31.24 37.79
C SER A 877 22.73 -31.65 37.03
N LEU A 878 23.76 -30.79 37.02
CA LEU A 878 25.10 -31.10 36.50
C LEU A 878 25.94 -31.96 37.46
N GLY A 879 25.42 -32.28 38.65
CA GLY A 879 26.14 -33.03 39.69
C GLY A 879 27.04 -32.17 40.58
N ILE A 880 26.88 -30.84 40.53
CA ILE A 880 27.58 -29.90 41.41
C ILE A 880 26.68 -29.57 42.59
N ASP A 881 27.12 -29.87 43.81
CA ASP A 881 26.35 -29.50 45.00
C ASP A 881 26.49 -28.00 45.30
N MET A 882 25.36 -27.32 45.49
CA MET A 882 25.27 -25.89 45.74
C MET A 882 24.19 -25.65 46.77
N GLU A 883 24.56 -25.23 47.97
CA GLU A 883 23.64 -24.96 49.08
C GLU A 883 23.69 -23.50 49.53
N LEU A 884 22.58 -23.03 50.09
CA LEU A 884 22.50 -21.72 50.73
C LEU A 884 22.81 -21.90 52.21
N GLU A 885 23.98 -21.46 52.66
CA GLU A 885 24.28 -21.41 54.10
C GLU A 885 23.38 -20.39 54.78
N ARG A 886 22.48 -20.86 55.63
CA ARG A 886 21.72 -19.98 56.54
C ARG A 886 22.62 -19.66 57.73
N SER A 887 23.22 -18.47 57.72
CA SER A 887 23.92 -17.89 58.88
C SER A 887 22.96 -17.14 59.79
#